data_AF-A0A366LXC3-F1
#
_entry.id   AF-A0A366LXC3-F1
#
_cell.length_a   1.000
_cell.length_b   1.000
_cell.length_c   1.000
_cell.angle_alpha   90.00
_cell.angle_beta   90.00
_cell.angle_gamma   90.00
#
_symmetry.space_group_name_H-M   'P 1'
#
loop_
_entity.id
_entity.type
_entity.pdbx_description
1 polymer ?
#
loop_
_entity_poly.entity_id
_entity_poly.type
_entity_poly.pdbx_seq_one_letter_code
_entity_poly.pdbx_strand_id
1 'polypeptide(L)'
;MRPLRLHLADFGSFREPLTIDFTDVDYFALVGPTGAGKSTVIDAICFALYGTVPRWGRENVIAHALAPSAASGKVAMVFESAGRRHGVVRALQRDAKGRVHTKEARLDELDPAVPATAGLDDLMGAVLRPIAEGDAVTAEVQRVTGLEYRFFTQCVVLPQGRFAEFLHAQPRERQDLLVQLLDADVYERIRQRAVREEDAAKQAAAFARGRLARLADADEAAEQAAAARLESLRGLAERARSDLRALRERDDAAAALRQERTSARQRLTALTALAMPPDVPTLADSVRQAAEALARMSAEVAKLAEAEQGADDERAALGDKAALTALLTAVDDHARVARALGSARSAAATAATGAAGLAEAEQRAGAALADAERDRERLRDAHAAADLASRLAVGAPCPTCLRAITELPHHAAPADLGAAERTVRARGADLERARADRRKAEVEAARVKQKADELENQLAVLAARAAAADRARVTAELTAIEAAEDRLARARRATRTARGELARAERRAAELREKSERSWREVDAARDRVVALGAPPIDRADLHAAWTSLLSWREEAAAAERKALGGVEAELAAVERARDQERSALVARLAGHEVQVAADATPEAIHETLAGSVVHAEHRLARVRENRVQAKELAEQAAAKEREEQVAHELTLLLRANAFERWLCAEALALLVAEASVTLSDLSGGQYELVLGERGEIEVIDHAEAGLRRSARTLSGGETFQAALALALALSSQVAGLAATAARSLDSIFLDEGFGTLDPATLDTVATTLERLAAGNDRMVGVVTHVPALADRVPVRFEVSRDGQGSHLRRVVS
;
A
#
# COMPACT_ATOMS: atom_id res chain seq x y z
N MET A 1 -68.30 38.68 -46.36
CA MET A 1 -68.81 37.58 -47.21
C MET A 1 -69.66 38.15 -48.33
N ARG A 2 -69.29 37.93 -49.60
CA ARG A 2 -70.02 38.34 -50.82
C ARG A 2 -70.22 37.15 -51.75
N PRO A 3 -71.46 36.73 -52.09
CA PRO A 3 -71.65 35.65 -53.06
C PRO A 3 -71.28 36.11 -54.47
N LEU A 4 -70.64 35.24 -55.24
CA LEU A 4 -70.28 35.48 -56.63
C LEU A 4 -71.14 34.64 -57.57
N ARG A 5 -71.32 33.35 -57.24
CA ARG A 5 -72.18 32.43 -58.01
C ARG A 5 -72.93 31.48 -57.10
N LEU A 6 -74.19 31.24 -57.41
CA LEU A 6 -75.02 30.27 -56.72
C LEU A 6 -75.63 29.28 -57.70
N HIS A 7 -75.45 28.00 -57.44
CA HIS A 7 -75.99 26.91 -58.25
C HIS A 7 -76.96 26.07 -57.44
N LEU A 8 -78.06 25.72 -58.10
CA LEU A 8 -79.22 25.06 -57.53
C LEU A 8 -79.65 23.94 -58.48
N ALA A 9 -79.70 22.71 -58.00
CA ALA A 9 -80.30 21.57 -58.71
C ALA A 9 -81.20 20.80 -57.75
N ASP A 10 -82.48 20.64 -58.11
CA ASP A 10 -83.51 19.97 -57.30
C ASP A 10 -83.64 20.49 -55.86
N PHE A 11 -83.44 21.80 -55.65
CA PHE A 11 -83.47 22.43 -54.32
C PHE A 11 -84.75 23.25 -54.09
N GLY A 12 -85.51 22.86 -53.06
CA GLY A 12 -86.74 23.53 -52.66
C GLY A 12 -87.77 23.60 -53.79
N SER A 13 -88.05 24.83 -54.27
CA SER A 13 -89.00 25.08 -55.35
C SER A 13 -88.38 25.09 -56.75
N PHE A 14 -87.05 25.06 -56.88
CA PHE A 14 -86.31 25.00 -58.14
C PHE A 14 -86.01 23.53 -58.49
N ARG A 15 -86.58 23.03 -59.59
CA ARG A 15 -86.42 21.62 -60.01
C ARG A 15 -85.37 21.45 -61.10
N GLU A 16 -85.27 22.40 -62.02
CA GLU A 16 -84.25 22.39 -63.06
C GLU A 16 -82.94 23.02 -62.55
N PRO A 17 -81.76 22.57 -63.05
CA PRO A 17 -80.48 23.18 -62.72
C PRO A 17 -80.43 24.68 -63.10
N LEU A 18 -80.18 25.52 -62.10
CA LEU A 18 -80.10 26.98 -62.24
C LEU A 18 -78.78 27.47 -61.66
N THR A 19 -78.07 28.32 -62.39
CA THR A 19 -76.91 29.06 -61.89
C THR A 19 -77.20 30.56 -61.95
N ILE A 20 -77.08 31.23 -60.82
CA ILE A 20 -77.27 32.67 -60.65
C ILE A 20 -75.88 33.31 -60.54
N ASP A 21 -75.64 34.35 -61.36
CA ASP A 21 -74.41 35.13 -61.36
C ASP A 21 -74.63 36.46 -60.64
N PHE A 22 -73.83 36.69 -59.58
CA PHE A 22 -73.83 37.89 -58.75
C PHE A 22 -72.53 38.71 -58.93
N THR A 23 -71.64 38.31 -59.85
CA THR A 23 -70.29 38.88 -59.98
C THR A 23 -70.31 40.39 -60.25
N ASP A 24 -71.25 40.86 -61.06
CA ASP A 24 -71.40 42.25 -61.51
C ASP A 24 -72.60 42.97 -60.86
N VAL A 25 -72.97 42.53 -59.65
CA VAL A 25 -74.21 42.95 -59.01
C VAL A 25 -73.95 43.47 -57.59
N ASP A 26 -74.08 44.79 -57.38
CA ASP A 26 -74.01 45.40 -56.05
C ASP A 26 -75.40 45.71 -55.46
N TYR A 27 -76.40 45.98 -56.31
CA TYR A 27 -77.78 46.20 -55.89
C TYR A 27 -78.75 45.37 -56.75
N PHE A 28 -79.49 44.45 -56.13
CA PHE A 28 -80.46 43.63 -56.85
C PHE A 28 -81.75 43.34 -56.11
N ALA A 29 -82.79 43.04 -56.90
CA ALA A 29 -84.09 42.64 -56.39
C ALA A 29 -84.47 41.24 -56.87
N LEU A 30 -84.95 40.39 -55.95
CA LEU A 30 -85.66 39.15 -56.27
C LEU A 30 -87.15 39.47 -56.32
N VAL A 31 -87.75 39.42 -57.53
CA VAL A 31 -89.10 39.91 -57.81
C VAL A 31 -89.98 38.77 -58.32
N GLY A 32 -91.26 38.74 -57.92
CA GLY A 32 -92.19 37.69 -58.36
C GLY A 32 -93.37 37.50 -57.38
N PRO A 33 -94.44 36.80 -57.80
CA PRO A 33 -95.61 36.61 -56.96
C PRO A 33 -95.30 35.82 -55.68
N THR A 34 -96.12 35.98 -54.66
CA THR A 34 -95.97 35.25 -53.39
C THR A 34 -96.01 33.75 -53.65
N GLY A 35 -95.05 33.00 -53.10
CA GLY A 35 -94.92 31.56 -53.33
C GLY A 35 -94.24 31.13 -54.64
N ALA A 36 -93.70 32.08 -55.42
CA ALA A 36 -92.93 31.79 -56.64
C ALA A 36 -91.54 31.18 -56.40
N GLY A 37 -91.02 31.23 -55.17
CA GLY A 37 -89.70 30.67 -54.82
C GLY A 37 -88.59 31.69 -54.56
N LYS A 38 -88.90 32.99 -54.42
CA LYS A 38 -87.92 34.07 -54.20
C LYS A 38 -86.98 33.82 -53.03
N SER A 39 -87.52 33.58 -51.83
CA SER A 39 -86.70 33.30 -50.65
C SER A 39 -86.04 31.92 -50.68
N THR A 40 -86.36 31.05 -51.65
CA THR A 40 -85.61 29.80 -51.87
C THR A 40 -84.18 30.08 -52.35
N VAL A 41 -83.95 31.21 -53.03
CA VAL A 41 -82.60 31.66 -53.42
C VAL A 41 -81.77 32.04 -52.19
N ILE A 42 -82.37 32.77 -51.25
CA ILE A 42 -81.71 33.15 -49.99
C ILE A 42 -81.48 31.93 -49.10
N ASP A 43 -82.49 31.04 -49.00
CA ASP A 43 -82.36 29.75 -48.32
C ASP A 43 -81.20 28.93 -48.89
N ALA A 44 -80.98 28.96 -50.20
CA ALA A 44 -79.87 28.25 -50.81
C ALA A 44 -78.50 28.80 -50.43
N ILE A 45 -78.36 30.12 -50.28
CA ILE A 45 -77.14 30.75 -49.75
C ILE A 45 -76.89 30.28 -48.31
N CYS A 46 -77.92 30.36 -47.45
CA CYS A 46 -77.85 29.89 -46.07
C CYS A 46 -77.51 28.39 -46.00
N PHE A 47 -78.16 27.59 -46.84
CA PHE A 47 -77.94 26.15 -46.90
C PHE A 47 -76.51 25.84 -47.37
N ALA A 48 -76.02 26.49 -48.42
CA ALA A 48 -74.66 26.30 -48.92
C ALA A 48 -73.63 26.52 -47.81
N LEU A 49 -73.74 27.64 -47.09
CA LEU A 49 -72.82 28.00 -46.00
C LEU A 49 -72.98 27.09 -44.78
N TYR A 50 -74.18 27.01 -44.20
CA TYR A 50 -74.38 26.45 -42.86
C TYR A 50 -75.08 25.09 -42.84
N GLY A 51 -75.59 24.60 -43.98
CA GLY A 51 -76.31 23.33 -44.08
C GLY A 51 -77.75 23.39 -43.57
N THR A 52 -78.26 24.58 -43.28
CA THR A 52 -79.60 24.82 -42.75
C THR A 52 -80.16 26.14 -43.27
N VAL A 53 -81.48 26.34 -43.17
CA VAL A 53 -82.16 27.55 -43.66
C VAL A 53 -83.12 28.11 -42.61
N PRO A 54 -83.40 29.43 -42.63
CA PRO A 54 -84.21 30.07 -41.59
C PRO A 54 -85.65 29.53 -41.51
N ARG A 55 -86.25 29.19 -42.66
CA ARG A 55 -87.67 28.84 -42.78
C ARG A 55 -88.03 27.46 -42.22
N TRP A 56 -87.07 26.58 -41.96
CA TRP A 56 -87.35 25.24 -41.42
C TRP A 56 -87.58 25.22 -39.90
N GLY A 57 -87.40 26.35 -39.21
CA GLY A 57 -87.71 26.54 -37.79
C GLY A 57 -86.76 25.83 -36.81
N ARG A 58 -86.09 24.75 -37.22
CA ARG A 58 -85.00 24.10 -36.48
C ARG A 58 -83.80 23.86 -37.40
N GLU A 59 -82.61 23.96 -36.82
CA GLU A 59 -81.38 23.59 -37.49
C GLU A 59 -81.40 22.10 -37.88
N ASN A 60 -80.70 21.74 -38.96
CA ASN A 60 -80.53 20.37 -39.46
C ASN A 60 -81.79 19.68 -40.04
N VAL A 61 -82.89 20.39 -40.27
CA VAL A 61 -84.09 19.83 -40.93
C VAL A 61 -83.96 19.81 -42.45
N ILE A 62 -83.11 18.94 -42.99
CA ILE A 62 -82.81 18.88 -44.44
C ILE A 62 -83.88 18.14 -45.28
N ALA A 63 -84.91 17.57 -44.65
CA ALA A 63 -85.97 16.83 -45.34
C ALA A 63 -86.75 17.70 -46.36
N HIS A 64 -86.81 19.01 -46.12
CA HIS A 64 -87.50 19.98 -46.96
C HIS A 64 -86.62 20.58 -48.07
N ALA A 65 -85.32 20.25 -48.08
CA ALA A 65 -84.36 20.78 -49.04
C ALA A 65 -84.53 20.18 -50.44
N LEU A 66 -84.98 18.93 -50.52
CA LEU A 66 -85.13 18.17 -51.77
C LEU A 66 -86.61 18.04 -52.15
N ALA A 67 -86.94 18.27 -53.42
CA ALA A 67 -88.29 18.05 -53.92
C ALA A 67 -88.78 16.60 -53.65
N PRO A 68 -90.08 16.37 -53.37
CA PRO A 68 -90.59 15.02 -53.08
C PRO A 68 -90.32 13.99 -54.20
N SER A 69 -90.27 14.45 -55.46
CA SER A 69 -90.03 13.64 -56.66
C SER A 69 -88.55 13.45 -57.01
N ALA A 70 -87.64 14.15 -56.33
CA ALA A 70 -86.21 14.11 -56.65
C ALA A 70 -85.46 13.09 -55.79
N ALA A 71 -84.51 12.37 -56.42
CA ALA A 71 -83.65 11.38 -55.76
C ALA A 71 -82.34 11.99 -55.23
N SER A 72 -81.87 13.08 -55.82
CA SER A 72 -80.68 13.82 -55.41
C SER A 72 -80.79 15.29 -55.79
N GLY A 73 -80.09 16.16 -55.08
CA GLY A 73 -80.02 17.58 -55.37
C GLY A 73 -78.66 18.14 -54.99
N LYS A 74 -78.31 19.32 -55.49
CA LYS A 74 -77.01 19.95 -55.26
C LYS A 74 -77.18 21.45 -55.11
N VAL A 75 -76.54 21.99 -54.09
CA VAL A 75 -76.34 23.43 -53.93
C VAL A 75 -74.84 23.69 -53.90
N ALA A 76 -74.35 24.57 -54.78
CA ALA A 76 -72.96 24.98 -54.80
C ALA A 76 -72.88 26.50 -54.85
N MET A 77 -71.93 27.09 -54.13
CA MET A 77 -71.75 28.53 -54.10
C MET A 77 -70.28 28.89 -54.12
N VAL A 78 -69.94 29.89 -54.93
CA VAL A 78 -68.65 30.57 -54.89
C VAL A 78 -68.86 31.93 -54.24
N PHE A 79 -68.06 32.26 -53.24
CA PHE A 79 -68.15 33.51 -52.50
C PHE A 79 -66.78 34.04 -52.13
N GLU A 80 -66.71 35.32 -51.81
CA GLU A 80 -65.51 35.98 -51.31
C GLU A 80 -65.69 36.38 -49.84
N SER A 81 -64.65 36.21 -49.03
CA SER A 81 -64.63 36.65 -47.64
C SER A 81 -63.20 37.05 -47.27
N ALA A 82 -63.02 38.25 -46.71
CA ALA A 82 -61.71 38.77 -46.32
C ALA A 82 -60.66 38.75 -47.45
N GLY A 83 -61.07 39.10 -48.67
CA GLY A 83 -60.22 39.11 -49.87
C GLY A 83 -59.82 37.73 -50.40
N ARG A 84 -60.43 36.64 -49.89
CA ARG A 84 -60.18 35.26 -50.35
C ARG A 84 -61.43 34.65 -50.95
N ARG A 85 -61.25 33.92 -52.05
CA ARG A 85 -62.34 33.24 -52.76
C ARG A 85 -62.49 31.81 -52.25
N HIS A 86 -63.73 31.44 -51.96
CA HIS A 86 -64.08 30.13 -51.40
C HIS A 86 -65.19 29.49 -52.23
N GLY A 87 -65.13 28.17 -52.30
CA GLY A 87 -66.13 27.33 -52.95
C GLY A 87 -66.75 26.39 -51.93
N VAL A 88 -68.07 26.41 -51.80
CA VAL A 88 -68.80 25.49 -50.91
C VAL A 88 -69.81 24.68 -51.70
N VAL A 89 -69.83 23.37 -51.47
CA VAL A 89 -70.75 22.44 -52.14
C VAL A 89 -71.44 21.57 -51.11
N ARG A 90 -72.76 21.44 -51.24
CA ARG A 90 -73.59 20.51 -50.48
C ARG A 90 -74.48 19.71 -51.43
N ALA A 91 -74.27 18.39 -51.48
CA ALA A 91 -75.10 17.48 -52.24
C ALA A 91 -76.01 16.67 -51.31
N LEU A 92 -77.27 16.54 -51.70
CA LEU A 92 -78.33 15.83 -50.99
C LEU A 92 -78.68 14.55 -51.74
N GLN A 93 -79.02 13.50 -51.00
CA GLN A 93 -79.50 12.23 -51.56
C GLN A 93 -80.69 11.70 -50.74
N ARG A 94 -81.69 11.18 -51.44
CA ARG A 94 -82.81 10.44 -50.83
C ARG A 94 -82.47 8.96 -50.78
N ASP A 95 -82.55 8.36 -49.60
CA ASP A 95 -82.33 6.93 -49.43
C ASP A 95 -83.56 6.11 -49.90
N ALA A 96 -83.42 4.78 -49.96
CA ALA A 96 -84.51 3.88 -50.35
C ALA A 96 -85.72 3.90 -49.38
N LYS A 97 -85.56 4.47 -48.17
CA LYS A 97 -86.63 4.65 -47.17
C LYS A 97 -87.28 6.03 -47.25
N GLY A 98 -86.91 6.85 -48.24
CA GLY A 98 -87.45 8.18 -48.47
C GLY A 98 -86.84 9.29 -47.61
N ARG A 99 -85.81 9.02 -46.80
CA ARG A 99 -85.13 10.03 -45.96
C ARG A 99 -84.04 10.76 -46.75
N VAL A 100 -83.97 12.07 -46.57
CA VAL A 100 -82.96 12.93 -47.20
C VAL A 100 -81.75 13.03 -46.27
N HIS A 101 -80.55 12.80 -46.79
CA HIS A 101 -79.28 12.99 -46.10
C HIS A 101 -78.29 13.79 -46.96
N THR A 102 -77.32 14.42 -46.32
CA THR A 102 -76.20 15.08 -47.01
C THR A 102 -75.23 14.01 -47.48
N LYS A 103 -75.09 13.86 -48.80
CA LYS A 103 -74.14 12.93 -49.44
C LYS A 103 -72.73 13.50 -49.45
N GLU A 104 -72.62 14.80 -49.68
CA GLU A 104 -71.36 15.51 -49.81
C GLU A 104 -71.50 16.89 -49.19
N ALA A 105 -70.50 17.28 -48.40
CA ALA A 105 -70.30 18.66 -47.98
C ALA A 105 -68.80 18.93 -48.07
N ARG A 106 -68.41 19.99 -48.79
CA ARG A 106 -67.01 20.42 -48.89
C ARG A 106 -66.87 21.93 -48.93
N LEU A 107 -65.75 22.42 -48.43
CA LEU A 107 -65.32 23.81 -48.49
C LEU A 107 -63.87 23.87 -48.97
N ASP A 108 -63.65 24.65 -50.02
CA ASP A 108 -62.37 24.81 -50.71
C ASP A 108 -61.97 26.29 -50.76
N GLU A 109 -60.68 26.58 -50.64
CA GLU A 109 -60.11 27.87 -51.06
C GLU A 109 -59.81 27.78 -52.55
N LEU A 110 -60.29 28.75 -53.33
CA LEU A 110 -60.17 28.77 -54.78
C LEU A 110 -59.05 29.72 -55.22
N ASP A 111 -58.40 29.40 -56.33
CA ASP A 111 -57.33 30.22 -56.89
C ASP A 111 -57.88 31.59 -57.36
N PRO A 112 -57.42 32.71 -56.78
CA PRO A 112 -57.85 34.04 -57.20
C PRO A 112 -57.38 34.41 -58.61
N ALA A 113 -56.40 33.69 -59.18
CA ALA A 113 -55.91 33.93 -60.55
C ALA A 113 -56.97 33.64 -61.62
N VAL A 114 -57.95 32.77 -61.35
CA VAL A 114 -59.10 32.60 -62.23
C VAL A 114 -59.99 33.84 -62.11
N PRO A 115 -60.40 34.48 -63.22
CA PRO A 115 -61.31 35.63 -63.15
C PRO A 115 -62.64 35.28 -62.46
N ALA A 116 -63.19 36.16 -61.63
CA ALA A 116 -64.49 35.93 -60.97
C ALA A 116 -65.65 35.75 -61.97
N THR A 117 -65.48 36.23 -63.21
CA THR A 117 -66.42 36.08 -64.33
C THR A 117 -66.37 34.71 -65.02
N ALA A 118 -65.42 33.83 -64.66
CA ALA A 118 -65.28 32.49 -65.26
C ALA A 118 -66.43 31.55 -64.85
N GLY A 119 -66.69 30.50 -65.64
CA GLY A 119 -67.75 29.51 -65.40
C GLY A 119 -67.77 28.95 -63.97
N LEU A 120 -68.94 28.50 -63.48
CA LEU A 120 -69.00 27.86 -62.15
C LEU A 120 -68.07 26.65 -62.06
N ASP A 121 -68.04 25.82 -63.11
CA ASP A 121 -67.18 24.64 -63.17
C ASP A 121 -65.69 25.01 -63.20
N ASP A 122 -65.32 26.08 -63.92
CA ASP A 122 -63.93 26.58 -63.94
C ASP A 122 -63.50 27.10 -62.57
N LEU A 123 -64.36 27.87 -61.90
CA LEU A 123 -64.11 28.38 -60.55
C LEU A 123 -64.00 27.24 -59.52
N MET A 124 -64.94 26.29 -59.56
CA MET A 124 -64.97 25.16 -58.64
C MET A 124 -63.87 24.13 -58.90
N GLY A 125 -63.32 24.09 -60.13
CA GLY A 125 -62.18 23.24 -60.50
C GLY A 125 -60.83 23.83 -60.09
N ALA A 126 -60.74 25.14 -59.91
CA ALA A 126 -59.53 25.85 -59.51
C ALA A 126 -59.31 25.86 -57.99
N VAL A 127 -59.24 24.68 -57.37
CA VAL A 127 -59.02 24.54 -55.92
C VAL A 127 -57.55 24.81 -55.60
N LEU A 128 -57.29 25.85 -54.80
CA LEU A 128 -55.97 26.17 -54.26
C LEU A 128 -55.62 25.24 -53.08
N ARG A 129 -56.57 25.06 -52.15
CA ARG A 129 -56.46 24.07 -51.06
C ARG A 129 -57.84 23.65 -50.52
N PRO A 130 -58.02 22.38 -50.15
CA PRO A 130 -59.21 21.95 -49.41
C PRO A 130 -59.15 22.51 -47.97
N ILE A 131 -60.28 23.03 -47.47
CA ILE A 131 -60.39 23.55 -46.10
C ILE A 131 -61.09 22.52 -45.21
N ALA A 132 -62.22 21.96 -45.66
CA ALA A 132 -63.03 21.05 -44.86
C ALA A 132 -63.90 20.12 -45.70
N GLU A 133 -64.19 18.93 -45.17
CA GLU A 133 -65.16 17.97 -45.72
C GLU A 133 -66.06 17.40 -44.62
N GLY A 134 -67.27 16.97 -44.98
CA GLY A 134 -68.23 16.35 -44.06
C GLY A 134 -68.76 17.31 -42.99
N ASP A 135 -68.81 16.84 -41.74
CA ASP A 135 -69.41 17.58 -40.62
C ASP A 135 -68.60 18.82 -40.20
N ALA A 136 -67.31 18.87 -40.54
CA ALA A 136 -66.42 20.00 -40.20
C ALA A 136 -66.69 21.25 -41.05
N VAL A 137 -67.36 21.10 -42.20
CA VAL A 137 -67.60 22.19 -43.16
C VAL A 137 -68.31 23.37 -42.49
N THR A 138 -69.33 23.13 -41.67
CA THR A 138 -70.06 24.22 -41.03
C THR A 138 -69.19 25.01 -40.05
N ALA A 139 -68.35 24.34 -39.25
CA ALA A 139 -67.43 25.02 -38.32
C ALA A 139 -66.36 25.84 -39.06
N GLU A 140 -65.83 25.31 -40.16
CA GLU A 140 -64.85 26.01 -40.98
C GLU A 140 -65.47 27.17 -41.77
N VAL A 141 -66.72 27.04 -42.24
CA VAL A 141 -67.48 28.17 -42.81
C VAL A 141 -67.67 29.27 -41.76
N GLN A 142 -68.01 28.94 -40.52
CA GLN A 142 -68.12 29.92 -39.43
C GLN A 142 -66.79 30.65 -39.20
N ARG A 143 -65.66 29.93 -39.26
CA ARG A 143 -64.32 30.52 -39.12
C ARG A 143 -63.95 31.42 -40.32
N VAL A 144 -64.32 31.04 -41.54
CA VAL A 144 -64.01 31.78 -42.78
C VAL A 144 -64.91 33.01 -42.96
N THR A 145 -66.17 32.91 -42.57
CA THR A 145 -67.15 34.02 -42.62
C THR A 145 -67.09 34.91 -41.38
N GLY A 146 -66.48 34.42 -40.30
CA GLY A 146 -66.41 35.13 -39.02
C GLY A 146 -67.71 35.14 -38.22
N LEU A 147 -68.73 34.40 -38.67
CA LEU A 147 -70.08 34.44 -38.08
C LEU A 147 -70.68 33.05 -37.90
N GLU A 148 -71.21 32.80 -36.70
CA GLU A 148 -72.13 31.69 -36.43
C GLU A 148 -73.44 31.86 -37.22
N TYR A 149 -74.10 30.74 -37.51
CA TYR A 149 -75.35 30.72 -38.30
C TYR A 149 -76.42 31.67 -37.74
N ARG A 150 -76.65 31.63 -36.42
CA ARG A 150 -77.64 32.50 -35.75
C ARG A 150 -77.37 33.99 -36.00
N PHE A 151 -76.10 34.39 -35.98
CA PHE A 151 -75.70 35.77 -36.18
C PHE A 151 -75.69 36.16 -37.66
N PHE A 152 -75.34 35.22 -38.55
CA PHE A 152 -75.51 35.40 -39.99
C PHE A 152 -76.96 35.70 -40.36
N THR A 153 -77.93 35.01 -39.75
CA THR A 153 -79.38 35.26 -39.95
C THR A 153 -79.94 36.46 -39.19
N GLN A 154 -79.10 37.16 -38.42
CA GLN A 154 -79.47 38.39 -37.72
C GLN A 154 -78.81 39.63 -38.35
N CYS A 155 -77.67 39.45 -39.02
CA CYS A 155 -76.84 40.56 -39.49
C CYS A 155 -76.67 40.61 -41.02
N VAL A 156 -76.71 39.46 -41.70
CA VAL A 156 -76.45 39.35 -43.16
C VAL A 156 -77.72 39.00 -43.91
N VAL A 157 -78.45 37.99 -43.47
CA VAL A 157 -79.76 37.62 -44.04
C VAL A 157 -80.80 38.00 -43.01
N LEU A 158 -81.73 38.89 -43.39
CA LEU A 158 -82.86 39.28 -42.54
C LEU A 158 -84.14 38.58 -43.06
N PRO A 159 -84.49 37.40 -42.51
CA PRO A 159 -85.65 36.64 -42.98
C PRO A 159 -86.97 37.24 -42.51
N GLN A 160 -88.03 36.95 -43.27
CA GLN A 160 -89.39 37.42 -42.99
C GLN A 160 -89.81 37.15 -41.52
N GLY A 161 -90.23 38.20 -40.81
CA GLY A 161 -90.78 38.12 -39.45
C GLY A 161 -89.75 38.03 -38.31
N ARG A 162 -88.44 38.10 -38.59
CA ARG A 162 -87.36 38.05 -37.57
C ARG A 162 -86.48 39.30 -37.52
N PHE A 163 -86.87 40.38 -38.19
CA PHE A 163 -86.14 41.64 -38.28
C PHE A 163 -85.76 42.23 -36.90
N ALA A 164 -86.61 42.06 -35.88
CA ALA A 164 -86.44 42.66 -34.57
C ALA A 164 -85.58 41.84 -33.59
N GLU A 165 -85.06 40.67 -33.98
CA GLU A 165 -84.36 39.77 -33.05
C GLU A 165 -83.15 40.44 -32.39
N PHE A 166 -82.35 41.21 -33.16
CA PHE A 166 -81.22 41.94 -32.61
C PHE A 166 -81.64 43.06 -31.65
N LEU A 167 -82.69 43.82 -32.01
CA LEU A 167 -83.26 44.90 -31.21
C LEU A 167 -83.82 44.39 -29.87
N HIS A 168 -84.22 43.11 -29.80
CA HIS A 168 -84.84 42.51 -28.63
C HIS A 168 -83.94 41.54 -27.86
N ALA A 169 -82.74 41.25 -28.39
CA ALA A 169 -81.75 40.35 -27.80
C ALA A 169 -81.30 40.82 -26.41
N GLN A 170 -81.02 39.85 -25.52
CA GLN A 170 -80.56 40.16 -24.17
C GLN A 170 -79.18 40.82 -24.19
N PRO A 171 -78.81 41.64 -23.18
CA PRO A 171 -77.49 42.26 -23.12
C PRO A 171 -76.31 41.28 -23.28
N ARG A 172 -76.42 40.06 -22.72
CA ARG A 172 -75.40 39.01 -22.87
C ARG A 172 -75.29 38.50 -24.30
N GLU A 173 -76.42 38.25 -24.96
CA GLU A 173 -76.45 37.76 -26.35
C GLU A 173 -75.88 38.80 -27.32
N ARG A 174 -76.16 40.09 -27.08
CA ARG A 174 -75.54 41.20 -27.82
C ARG A 174 -74.06 41.33 -27.55
N GLN A 175 -73.64 41.14 -26.29
CA GLN A 175 -72.22 41.11 -25.93
C GLN A 175 -71.49 39.96 -26.63
N ASP A 176 -72.03 38.76 -26.63
CA ASP A 176 -71.43 37.60 -27.29
C ASP A 176 -71.28 37.83 -28.80
N LEU A 177 -72.30 38.42 -29.44
CA LEU A 177 -72.21 38.85 -30.84
C LEU A 177 -71.06 39.85 -31.05
N LEU A 178 -70.99 40.90 -30.22
CA LEU A 178 -69.96 41.93 -30.35
C LEU A 178 -68.55 41.37 -30.10
N VAL A 179 -68.35 40.45 -29.15
CA VAL A 179 -67.08 39.74 -28.95
C VAL A 179 -66.67 38.99 -30.22
N GLN A 180 -67.61 38.29 -30.86
CA GLN A 180 -67.38 37.56 -32.10
C GLN A 180 -67.19 38.48 -33.30
N LEU A 181 -67.76 39.67 -33.32
CA LEU A 181 -67.54 40.62 -34.41
C LEU A 181 -66.20 41.34 -34.28
N LEU A 182 -65.78 41.65 -33.05
CA LEU A 182 -64.60 42.48 -32.76
C LEU A 182 -63.28 41.70 -32.60
N ASP A 183 -63.31 40.37 -32.63
CA ASP A 183 -62.12 39.51 -32.40
C ASP A 183 -61.47 39.73 -31.03
N ALA A 184 -62.32 40.07 -30.04
CA ALA A 184 -61.89 40.35 -28.67
C ALA A 184 -61.40 39.09 -27.92
N ASP A 185 -61.60 37.88 -28.47
CA ASP A 185 -61.07 36.62 -27.94
C ASP A 185 -59.52 36.56 -27.94
N VAL A 186 -58.85 37.47 -28.65
CA VAL A 186 -57.40 37.64 -28.57
C VAL A 186 -56.92 38.02 -27.17
N TYR A 187 -57.70 38.79 -26.41
CA TYR A 187 -57.31 39.26 -25.08
C TYR A 187 -57.32 38.12 -24.06
N GLU A 188 -58.31 37.22 -24.15
CA GLU A 188 -58.32 35.98 -23.36
C GLU A 188 -57.12 35.08 -23.69
N ARG A 189 -56.69 34.99 -24.96
CA ARG A 189 -55.45 34.27 -25.32
C ARG A 189 -54.20 34.90 -24.70
N ILE A 190 -54.09 36.23 -24.73
CA ILE A 190 -52.97 36.96 -24.11
C ILE A 190 -52.96 36.71 -22.60
N ARG A 191 -54.13 36.76 -21.94
CA ARG A 191 -54.26 36.45 -20.51
C ARG A 191 -53.78 35.03 -20.18
N GLN A 192 -54.19 34.03 -20.96
CA GLN A 192 -53.75 32.64 -20.75
C GLN A 192 -52.24 32.44 -20.94
N ARG A 193 -51.61 33.27 -21.79
CA ARG A 193 -50.17 33.30 -21.92
C ARG A 193 -49.50 33.99 -20.73
N ALA A 194 -50.04 35.11 -20.27
CA ALA A 194 -49.56 35.82 -19.09
C ALA A 194 -49.54 34.92 -17.84
N VAL A 195 -50.60 34.13 -17.60
CA VAL A 195 -50.64 33.14 -16.50
C VAL A 195 -49.49 32.13 -16.59
N ARG A 196 -49.21 31.62 -17.79
CA ARG A 196 -48.12 30.66 -18.01
C ARG A 196 -46.74 31.29 -17.78
N GLU A 197 -46.57 32.55 -18.20
CA GLU A 197 -45.34 33.31 -17.99
C GLU A 197 -45.14 33.66 -16.51
N GLU A 198 -46.20 34.00 -15.78
CA GLU A 198 -46.19 34.24 -14.33
C GLU A 198 -45.70 32.99 -13.57
N ASP A 199 -46.33 31.83 -13.80
CA ASP A 199 -45.95 30.57 -13.14
C ASP A 199 -44.50 30.17 -13.43
N ALA A 200 -44.04 30.34 -14.67
CA ALA A 200 -42.67 30.04 -15.07
C ALA A 200 -41.66 30.98 -14.41
N ALA A 201 -41.93 32.29 -14.42
CA ALA A 201 -41.08 33.30 -13.79
C ALA A 201 -40.99 33.09 -12.27
N LYS A 202 -42.11 32.79 -11.62
CA LYS A 202 -42.18 32.47 -10.19
C LYS A 202 -41.34 31.24 -9.82
N GLN A 203 -41.44 30.15 -10.57
CA GLN A 203 -40.63 28.96 -10.34
C GLN A 203 -39.14 29.24 -10.54
N ALA A 204 -38.78 29.99 -11.58
CA ALA A 204 -37.40 30.37 -11.85
C ALA A 204 -36.83 31.28 -10.74
N ALA A 205 -37.60 32.26 -10.26
CA ALA A 205 -37.24 33.11 -9.14
C ALA A 205 -37.02 32.30 -7.85
N ALA A 206 -37.95 31.39 -7.53
CA ALA A 206 -37.83 30.50 -6.37
C ALA A 206 -36.57 29.61 -6.45
N PHE A 207 -36.27 29.06 -7.64
CA PHE A 207 -35.06 28.26 -7.85
C PHE A 207 -33.78 29.08 -7.66
N ALA A 208 -33.72 30.28 -8.24
CA ALA A 208 -32.59 31.20 -8.09
C ALA A 208 -32.38 31.58 -6.61
N ARG A 209 -33.45 31.94 -5.88
CA ARG A 209 -33.39 32.20 -4.43
C ARG A 209 -32.93 30.99 -3.64
N GLY A 210 -33.42 29.79 -3.97
CA GLY A 210 -33.03 28.55 -3.30
C GLY A 210 -31.54 28.25 -3.44
N ARG A 211 -30.95 28.54 -4.61
CA ARG A 211 -29.50 28.44 -4.82
C ARG A 211 -28.73 29.55 -4.10
N LEU A 212 -29.24 30.78 -4.13
CA LEU A 212 -28.66 31.92 -3.41
C LEU A 212 -28.56 31.67 -1.90
N ALA A 213 -29.60 31.08 -1.30
CA ALA A 213 -29.64 30.77 0.13
C ALA A 213 -28.53 29.79 0.57
N ARG A 214 -28.05 28.92 -0.33
CA ARG A 214 -26.93 28.00 -0.06
C ARG A 214 -25.56 28.68 -0.05
N LEU A 215 -25.49 29.92 -0.54
CA LEU A 215 -24.29 30.74 -0.61
C LEU A 215 -24.37 31.92 0.36
N ALA A 216 -25.31 31.91 1.31
CA ALA A 216 -25.53 33.00 2.25
C ALA A 216 -24.34 33.24 3.19
N ASP A 217 -23.49 32.23 3.39
CA ASP A 217 -22.25 32.30 4.17
C ASP A 217 -21.08 32.94 3.41
N ALA A 218 -21.23 33.16 2.10
CA ALA A 218 -20.25 33.85 1.27
C ALA A 218 -20.62 35.34 1.15
N ASP A 219 -20.48 36.07 2.25
CA ASP A 219 -20.68 37.52 2.31
C ASP A 219 -19.35 38.28 2.36
N GLU A 220 -19.43 39.61 2.43
CA GLU A 220 -18.25 40.47 2.50
C GLU A 220 -17.46 40.24 3.80
N ALA A 221 -18.15 39.96 4.90
CA ALA A 221 -17.53 39.69 6.20
C ALA A 221 -16.71 38.38 6.15
N ALA A 222 -17.23 37.34 5.50
CA ALA A 222 -16.54 36.08 5.29
C ALA A 222 -15.29 36.24 4.41
N GLU A 223 -15.36 37.07 3.36
CA GLU A 223 -14.18 37.36 2.52
C GLU A 223 -13.12 38.11 3.33
N GLN A 224 -13.50 39.16 4.06
CA GLN A 224 -12.59 39.93 4.90
C GLN A 224 -11.96 39.05 5.98
N ALA A 225 -12.73 38.17 6.64
CA ALA A 225 -12.22 37.22 7.62
C ALA A 225 -11.24 36.20 6.99
N ALA A 226 -11.54 35.69 5.79
CA ALA A 226 -10.66 34.78 5.07
C ALA A 226 -9.36 35.47 4.63
N ALA A 227 -9.43 36.71 4.16
CA ALA A 227 -8.28 37.52 3.77
C ALA A 227 -7.40 37.89 4.96
N ALA A 228 -7.99 38.34 6.07
CA ALA A 228 -7.28 38.65 7.31
C ALA A 228 -6.57 37.40 7.86
N ARG A 229 -7.21 36.24 7.78
CA ARG A 229 -6.61 34.96 8.18
C ARG A 229 -5.39 34.61 7.33
N LEU A 230 -5.50 34.75 6.01
CA LEU A 230 -4.40 34.48 5.09
C LEU A 230 -3.21 35.42 5.37
N GLU A 231 -3.48 36.71 5.54
CA GLU A 231 -2.45 37.71 5.84
C GLU A 231 -1.75 37.41 7.17
N SER A 232 -2.52 37.06 8.20
CA SER A 232 -2.02 36.64 9.51
C SER A 232 -1.09 35.42 9.40
N LEU A 233 -1.49 34.39 8.63
CA LEU A 233 -0.69 33.18 8.42
C LEU A 233 0.56 33.44 7.56
N ARG A 234 0.50 34.31 6.56
CA ARG A 234 1.68 34.72 5.77
C ARG A 234 2.69 35.48 6.62
N GLY A 235 2.22 36.43 7.44
CA GLY A 235 3.07 37.12 8.41
C GLY A 235 3.67 36.19 9.46
N LEU A 236 2.93 35.15 9.88
CA LEU A 236 3.45 34.08 10.73
C LEU A 236 4.52 33.25 10.03
N ALA A 237 4.28 32.84 8.78
CA ALA A 237 5.22 32.07 7.97
C ALA A 237 6.55 32.81 7.76
N GLU A 238 6.51 34.12 7.48
CA GLU A 238 7.73 34.91 7.33
C GLU A 238 8.55 34.94 8.62
N ARG A 239 7.91 35.18 9.77
CA ARG A 239 8.58 35.16 11.08
C ARG A 239 9.12 33.77 11.43
N ALA A 240 8.34 32.73 11.16
CA ALA A 240 8.72 31.36 11.42
C ALA A 240 9.93 30.91 10.58
N ARG A 241 10.19 31.49 9.40
CA ARG A 241 11.40 31.15 8.61
C ARG A 241 12.69 31.40 9.39
N SER A 242 12.78 32.53 10.08
CA SER A 242 13.95 32.86 10.89
C SER A 242 14.09 31.91 12.07
N ASP A 243 12.99 31.63 12.78
CA ASP A 243 12.96 30.72 13.93
C ASP A 243 13.34 29.29 13.51
N LEU A 244 12.82 28.81 12.38
CA LEU A 244 13.12 27.48 11.83
C LEU A 244 14.59 27.35 11.41
N ARG A 245 15.18 28.41 10.85
CA ARG A 245 16.62 28.44 10.55
C ARG A 245 17.46 28.34 11.82
N ALA A 246 17.13 29.14 12.84
CA ALA A 246 17.82 29.11 14.13
C ALA A 246 17.71 27.74 14.82
N LEU A 247 16.55 27.08 14.72
CA LEU A 247 16.35 25.72 15.21
C LEU A 247 17.23 24.70 14.49
N ARG A 248 17.35 24.78 13.16
CA ARG A 248 18.25 23.91 12.38
C ARG A 248 19.70 24.09 12.79
N GLU A 249 20.16 25.33 12.89
CA GLU A 249 21.53 25.65 13.32
C GLU A 249 21.83 25.08 14.72
N ARG A 250 20.84 25.10 15.63
CA ARG A 250 20.97 24.48 16.97
C ARG A 250 20.93 22.96 16.95
N ASP A 251 20.08 22.35 16.12
CA ASP A 251 20.03 20.90 15.98
C ASP A 251 21.36 20.37 15.39
N ASP A 252 21.94 21.07 14.40
CA ASP A 252 23.26 20.78 13.83
C ASP A 252 24.38 20.94 14.87
N ALA A 253 24.37 22.05 15.63
CA ALA A 253 25.34 22.27 16.70
C ALA A 253 25.26 21.19 17.80
N ALA A 254 24.04 20.80 18.21
CA ALA A 254 23.84 19.71 19.15
C ALA A 254 24.34 18.37 18.60
N ALA A 255 24.14 18.10 17.30
CA ALA A 255 24.65 16.88 16.67
C ALA A 255 26.19 16.84 16.67
N ALA A 256 26.86 17.94 16.32
CA ALA A 256 28.31 18.06 16.37
C ALA A 256 28.86 17.83 17.80
N LEU A 257 28.26 18.48 18.80
CA LEU A 257 28.65 18.32 20.21
C LEU A 257 28.41 16.88 20.71
N ARG A 258 27.35 16.19 20.28
CA ARG A 258 27.14 14.77 20.61
C ARG A 258 28.22 13.86 20.03
N GLN A 259 28.70 14.15 18.81
CA GLN A 259 29.80 13.43 18.18
C GLN A 259 31.12 13.69 18.92
N GLU A 260 31.38 14.94 19.30
CA GLU A 260 32.57 15.32 20.06
C GLU A 260 32.58 14.66 21.46
N ARG A 261 31.45 14.71 22.18
CA ARG A 261 31.26 14.00 23.45
C ARG A 261 31.57 12.52 23.34
N THR A 262 31.09 11.87 22.28
CA THR A 262 31.33 10.44 22.03
C THR A 262 32.81 10.17 21.80
N SER A 263 33.46 11.01 20.99
CA SER A 263 34.90 10.92 20.72
C SER A 263 35.73 11.13 22.01
N ALA A 264 35.39 12.13 22.82
CA ALA A 264 36.03 12.41 24.10
C ALA A 264 35.87 11.24 25.10
N ARG A 265 34.68 10.63 25.17
CA ARG A 265 34.44 9.42 26.00
C ARG A 265 35.27 8.22 25.53
N GLN A 266 35.45 8.04 24.22
CA GLN A 266 36.31 6.97 23.69
C GLN A 266 37.78 7.20 24.06
N ARG A 267 38.29 8.43 23.92
CA ARG A 267 39.66 8.80 24.33
C ARG A 267 39.86 8.58 25.83
N LEU A 268 38.91 9.01 26.66
CA LEU A 268 38.97 8.80 28.11
C LEU A 268 38.96 7.31 28.48
N THR A 269 38.12 6.49 27.83
CA THR A 269 38.11 5.04 28.01
C THR A 269 39.48 4.43 27.69
N ALA A 270 40.07 4.80 26.55
CA ALA A 270 41.40 4.31 26.13
C ALA A 270 42.50 4.67 27.14
N LEU A 271 42.47 5.88 27.70
CA LEU A 271 43.41 6.30 28.75
C LEU A 271 43.20 5.50 30.05
N THR A 272 41.95 5.36 30.52
CA THR A 272 41.65 4.65 31.79
C THR A 272 41.90 3.15 31.74
N ALA A 273 41.97 2.55 30.55
CA ALA A 273 42.26 1.13 30.36
C ALA A 273 43.76 0.78 30.54
N LEU A 274 44.65 1.77 30.57
CA LEU A 274 46.07 1.54 30.81
C LEU A 274 46.32 1.20 32.28
N ALA A 275 46.92 0.03 32.53
CA ALA A 275 47.30 -0.44 33.86
C ALA A 275 48.64 -1.18 33.81
N MET A 276 49.49 -0.94 34.82
CA MET A 276 50.76 -1.65 34.98
C MET A 276 50.49 -3.06 35.54
N PRO A 277 51.11 -4.11 34.97
CA PRO A 277 51.02 -5.45 35.54
C PRO A 277 51.60 -5.51 36.97
N PRO A 278 51.00 -6.28 37.90
CA PRO A 278 51.36 -6.27 39.32
C PRO A 278 52.78 -6.77 39.62
N ASP A 279 53.37 -7.56 38.73
CA ASP A 279 54.69 -8.16 38.92
C ASP A 279 55.84 -7.20 38.56
N VAL A 280 55.57 -6.15 37.77
CA VAL A 280 56.58 -5.21 37.24
C VAL A 280 57.42 -4.53 38.33
N PRO A 281 56.85 -4.00 39.44
CA PRO A 281 57.62 -3.28 40.46
C PRO A 281 58.75 -4.10 41.10
N THR A 282 58.67 -5.43 41.10
CA THR A 282 59.67 -6.33 41.73
C THR A 282 60.47 -7.16 40.72
N LEU A 283 60.16 -7.02 39.43
CA LEU A 283 60.72 -7.87 38.37
C LEU A 283 62.20 -7.58 38.11
N ALA A 284 62.60 -6.31 38.10
CA ALA A 284 64.00 -5.91 37.91
C ALA A 284 64.91 -6.46 39.02
N ASP A 285 64.46 -6.35 40.28
CA ASP A 285 65.16 -6.92 41.43
C ASP A 285 65.23 -8.44 41.38
N SER A 286 64.14 -9.09 40.96
CA SER A 286 64.08 -10.55 40.79
C SER A 286 65.06 -11.05 39.72
N VAL A 287 65.16 -10.34 38.58
CA VAL A 287 66.11 -10.66 37.50
C VAL A 287 67.57 -10.51 37.98
N ARG A 288 67.87 -9.42 38.71
CA ARG A 288 69.21 -9.18 39.27
C ARG A 288 69.61 -10.27 40.28
N GLN A 289 68.74 -10.60 41.24
CA GLN A 289 68.98 -11.66 42.22
C GLN A 289 69.20 -13.03 41.58
N ALA A 290 68.45 -13.34 40.51
CA ALA A 290 68.63 -14.59 39.77
C ALA A 290 69.97 -14.63 39.01
N ALA A 291 70.43 -13.51 38.45
CA ALA A 291 71.73 -13.41 37.80
C ALA A 291 72.89 -13.55 38.80
N GLU A 292 72.80 -12.93 39.97
CA GLU A 292 73.78 -13.08 41.05
C GLU A 292 73.82 -14.51 41.61
N ALA A 293 72.66 -15.15 41.76
CA ALA A 293 72.58 -16.57 42.13
C ALA A 293 73.24 -17.47 41.07
N LEU A 294 72.98 -17.22 39.78
CA LEU A 294 73.59 -17.96 38.69
C LEU A 294 75.11 -17.82 38.69
N ALA A 295 75.64 -16.61 38.85
CA ALA A 295 77.07 -16.35 38.91
C ALA A 295 77.74 -17.07 40.10
N ARG A 296 77.13 -17.02 41.29
CA ARG A 296 77.62 -17.74 42.48
C ARG A 296 77.64 -19.26 42.28
N MET A 297 76.55 -19.83 41.77
CA MET A 297 76.45 -21.29 41.56
C MET A 297 77.39 -21.77 40.46
N SER A 298 77.60 -20.96 39.41
CA SER A 298 78.55 -21.27 38.34
C SER A 298 79.99 -21.30 38.86
N ALA A 299 80.38 -20.32 39.68
CA ALA A 299 81.69 -20.28 40.33
C ALA A 299 81.91 -21.49 41.27
N GLU A 300 80.88 -21.89 42.04
CA GLU A 300 80.98 -23.04 42.95
C GLU A 300 81.11 -24.37 42.17
N VAL A 301 80.39 -24.53 41.05
CA VAL A 301 80.55 -25.70 40.17
C VAL A 301 81.97 -25.76 39.59
N ALA A 302 82.53 -24.64 39.14
CA ALA A 302 83.90 -24.60 38.60
C ALA A 302 84.93 -25.03 39.66
N LYS A 303 84.83 -24.50 40.88
CA LYS A 303 85.69 -24.84 42.01
C LYS A 303 85.61 -26.33 42.39
N LEU A 304 84.39 -26.89 42.45
CA LEU A 304 84.21 -28.30 42.81
C LEU A 304 84.65 -29.25 41.70
N ALA A 305 84.48 -28.86 40.43
CA ALA A 305 84.98 -29.63 39.29
C ALA A 305 86.52 -29.72 39.27
N GLU A 306 87.22 -28.63 39.62
CA GLU A 306 88.68 -28.63 39.77
C GLU A 306 89.14 -29.55 40.92
N ALA A 307 88.43 -29.52 42.06
CA ALA A 307 88.69 -30.42 43.18
C ALA A 307 88.41 -31.91 42.84
N GLU A 308 87.39 -32.19 42.02
CA GLU A 308 87.11 -33.53 41.51
C GLU A 308 88.23 -34.02 40.59
N GLN A 309 88.70 -33.19 39.66
CA GLN A 309 89.82 -33.51 38.78
C GLN A 309 91.09 -33.78 39.57
N GLY A 310 91.43 -32.92 40.54
CA GLY A 310 92.61 -33.12 41.40
C GLY A 310 92.56 -34.43 42.21
N ALA A 311 91.38 -34.82 42.70
CA ALA A 311 91.21 -36.09 43.40
C ALA A 311 91.28 -37.32 42.47
N ASP A 312 90.91 -37.17 41.20
CA ASP A 312 91.01 -38.23 40.18
C ASP A 312 92.47 -38.44 39.79
N ASP A 313 93.21 -37.35 39.57
CA ASP A 313 94.65 -37.37 39.27
C ASP A 313 95.46 -37.98 40.44
N GLU A 314 95.14 -37.64 41.69
CA GLU A 314 95.74 -38.26 42.89
C GLU A 314 95.53 -39.78 42.93
N ARG A 315 94.32 -40.25 42.60
CA ARG A 315 93.99 -41.69 42.60
C ARG A 315 94.68 -42.42 41.45
N ALA A 316 94.80 -41.77 40.28
CA ALA A 316 95.46 -42.31 39.10
C ALA A 316 96.98 -42.42 39.26
N ALA A 317 97.59 -41.51 40.04
CA ALA A 317 99.01 -41.57 40.37
C ALA A 317 99.40 -42.75 41.28
N LEU A 318 98.42 -43.35 41.97
CA LEU A 318 98.64 -44.52 42.82
C LEU A 318 98.49 -45.80 42.01
N GLY A 319 99.40 -46.76 42.24
CA GLY A 319 99.49 -48.01 41.47
C GLY A 319 98.27 -48.93 41.57
N ASP A 320 98.37 -50.10 40.94
CA ASP A 320 97.28 -51.07 40.93
C ASP A 320 97.08 -51.75 42.29
N LYS A 321 95.92 -51.49 42.91
CA LYS A 321 95.46 -52.08 44.17
C LYS A 321 95.46 -53.62 44.11
N ALA A 322 95.09 -54.21 42.97
CA ALA A 322 95.02 -55.66 42.82
C ALA A 322 96.41 -56.30 42.84
N ALA A 323 97.38 -55.69 42.15
CA ALA A 323 98.77 -56.15 42.13
C ALA A 323 99.43 -56.11 43.51
N LEU A 324 99.24 -55.01 44.26
CA LEU A 324 99.79 -54.85 45.62
C LEU A 324 99.18 -55.85 46.62
N THR A 325 97.87 -56.13 46.49
CA THR A 325 97.20 -57.12 47.34
C THR A 325 97.77 -58.53 47.14
N ALA A 326 98.05 -58.93 45.89
CA ALA A 326 98.61 -60.24 45.57
C ALA A 326 100.05 -60.43 46.10
N LEU A 327 100.88 -59.37 46.09
CA LEU A 327 102.23 -59.38 46.64
C LEU A 327 102.23 -59.61 48.17
N LEU A 328 101.30 -58.99 48.90
CA LEU A 328 101.20 -59.16 50.35
C LEU A 328 100.86 -60.61 50.74
N THR A 329 99.96 -61.25 50.00
CA THR A 329 99.59 -62.66 50.22
C THR A 329 100.76 -63.62 50.04
N ALA A 330 101.62 -63.39 49.03
CA ALA A 330 102.78 -64.25 48.77
C ALA A 330 103.84 -64.19 49.90
N VAL A 331 104.04 -63.03 50.53
CA VAL A 331 104.95 -62.85 51.67
C VAL A 331 104.46 -63.62 52.90
N ASP A 332 103.15 -63.59 53.17
CA ASP A 332 102.53 -64.32 54.28
C ASP A 332 102.66 -65.84 54.15
N ASP A 333 102.49 -66.37 52.93
CA ASP A 333 102.59 -67.79 52.66
C ASP A 333 104.02 -68.33 52.80
N HIS A 334 105.03 -67.58 52.34
CA HIS A 334 106.44 -67.95 52.48
C HIS A 334 106.87 -68.13 53.94
N ALA A 335 106.51 -67.19 54.82
CA ALA A 335 106.84 -67.24 56.24
C ALA A 335 106.22 -68.45 56.96
N ARG A 336 105.03 -68.89 56.52
CA ARG A 336 104.33 -70.05 57.08
C ARG A 336 105.03 -71.37 56.74
N VAL A 337 105.43 -71.57 55.49
CA VAL A 337 106.05 -72.83 55.02
C VAL A 337 107.47 -73.01 55.59
N ALA A 338 108.25 -71.92 55.73
CA ALA A 338 109.60 -71.96 56.28
C ALA A 338 109.65 -72.56 57.70
N ARG A 339 108.68 -72.19 58.56
CA ARG A 339 108.57 -72.72 59.92
C ARG A 339 108.27 -74.22 59.95
N ALA A 340 107.42 -74.71 59.05
CA ALA A 340 107.06 -76.13 58.98
C ALA A 340 108.25 -77.01 58.57
N LEU A 341 109.06 -76.55 57.60
CA LEU A 341 110.26 -77.27 57.15
C LEU A 341 111.29 -77.47 58.28
N GLY A 342 111.50 -76.45 59.11
CA GLY A 342 112.42 -76.52 60.26
C GLY A 342 112.07 -77.66 61.22
N SER A 343 110.77 -77.87 61.48
CA SER A 343 110.32 -78.96 62.37
C SER A 343 110.52 -80.35 61.77
N ALA A 344 110.29 -80.52 60.47
CA ALA A 344 110.39 -81.81 59.78
C ALA A 344 111.85 -82.33 59.69
N ARG A 345 112.81 -81.43 59.44
CA ARG A 345 114.24 -81.77 59.38
C ARG A 345 114.76 -82.31 60.70
N SER A 346 114.36 -81.70 61.82
CA SER A 346 114.78 -82.13 63.16
C SER A 346 114.30 -83.56 63.46
N ALA A 347 113.08 -83.92 63.06
CA ALA A 347 112.53 -85.24 63.29
C ALA A 347 113.24 -86.33 62.44
N ALA A 348 113.63 -86.01 61.20
CA ALA A 348 114.31 -86.95 60.31
C ALA A 348 115.70 -87.35 60.84
N ALA A 349 116.45 -86.39 61.40
CA ALA A 349 117.78 -86.64 61.96
C ALA A 349 117.74 -87.61 63.16
N THR A 350 116.76 -87.46 64.04
CA THR A 350 116.58 -88.32 65.22
C THR A 350 116.27 -89.76 64.81
N ALA A 351 115.37 -89.97 63.84
CA ALA A 351 114.96 -91.30 63.41
C ALA A 351 116.11 -92.07 62.72
N ALA A 352 116.96 -91.40 61.94
CA ALA A 352 118.12 -92.02 61.29
C ALA A 352 119.17 -92.54 62.30
N THR A 353 119.38 -91.80 63.40
CA THR A 353 120.36 -92.17 64.42
C THR A 353 119.94 -93.43 65.19
N GLY A 354 118.64 -93.60 65.47
CA GLY A 354 118.10 -94.78 66.15
C GLY A 354 118.22 -96.07 65.33
N ALA A 355 118.08 -96.00 64.01
CA ALA A 355 118.20 -97.17 63.13
C ALA A 355 119.64 -97.73 63.10
N ALA A 356 120.65 -96.86 63.15
CA ALA A 356 122.06 -97.27 63.14
C ALA A 356 122.45 -98.10 64.38
N GLY A 357 121.97 -97.73 65.57
CA GLY A 357 122.28 -98.44 66.82
C GLY A 357 121.74 -99.88 66.88
N LEU A 358 120.62 -100.15 66.20
CA LEU A 358 120.00 -101.48 66.14
C LEU A 358 120.72 -102.41 65.14
N ALA A 359 121.39 -101.86 64.12
CA ALA A 359 122.20 -102.65 63.19
C ALA A 359 123.42 -103.30 63.86
N GLU A 360 124.09 -102.58 64.77
CA GLU A 360 125.20 -103.14 65.54
C GLU A 360 124.76 -104.27 66.49
N ALA A 361 123.55 -104.18 67.03
CA ALA A 361 122.99 -105.21 67.92
C ALA A 361 122.72 -106.54 67.18
N GLU A 362 122.22 -106.46 65.93
CA GLU A 362 122.05 -107.63 65.05
C GLU A 362 123.38 -108.35 64.81
N GLN A 363 124.43 -107.61 64.47
CA GLN A 363 125.75 -108.17 64.16
C GLN A 363 126.36 -108.91 65.38
N ARG A 364 126.22 -108.34 66.58
CA ARG A 364 126.69 -108.97 67.83
C ARG A 364 125.96 -110.28 68.13
N ALA A 365 124.64 -110.33 67.93
CA ALA A 365 123.86 -111.54 68.15
C ALA A 365 124.24 -112.67 67.16
N GLY A 366 124.54 -112.33 65.90
CA GLY A 366 124.97 -113.29 64.89
C GLY A 366 126.33 -113.92 65.18
N ALA A 367 127.29 -113.14 65.67
CA ALA A 367 128.60 -113.65 66.05
C ALA A 367 128.51 -114.69 67.19
N ALA A 368 127.67 -114.44 68.20
CA ALA A 368 127.49 -115.34 69.34
C ALA A 368 126.86 -116.69 68.98
N LEU A 369 125.99 -116.73 67.96
CA LEU A 369 125.44 -117.98 67.44
C LEU A 369 126.52 -118.83 66.75
N ALA A 370 127.35 -118.20 65.90
CA ALA A 370 128.41 -118.90 65.20
C ALA A 370 129.46 -119.51 66.16
N ASP A 371 129.75 -118.83 67.27
CA ASP A 371 130.61 -119.38 68.32
C ASP A 371 130.01 -120.62 68.99
N ALA A 372 128.71 -120.60 69.30
CA ALA A 372 128.01 -121.74 69.90
C ALA A 372 127.97 -122.97 68.98
N GLU A 373 127.82 -122.76 67.67
CA GLU A 373 127.81 -123.86 66.68
C GLU A 373 129.18 -124.54 66.56
N ARG A 374 130.26 -123.75 66.50
CA ARG A 374 131.63 -124.28 66.49
C ARG A 374 131.93 -125.15 67.70
N ASP A 375 131.44 -124.74 68.87
CA ASP A 375 131.69 -125.49 70.11
C ASP A 375 130.96 -126.84 70.15
N ARG A 376 129.72 -126.87 69.64
CA ARG A 376 128.95 -128.10 69.45
C ARG A 376 129.64 -129.06 68.47
N GLU A 377 130.19 -128.56 67.36
CA GLU A 377 130.93 -129.37 66.37
C GLU A 377 132.14 -130.05 67.03
N ARG A 378 132.95 -129.29 67.79
CA ARG A 378 134.13 -129.82 68.52
C ARG A 378 133.76 -130.93 69.51
N LEU A 379 132.67 -130.76 70.25
CA LEU A 379 132.20 -131.77 71.20
C LEU A 379 131.70 -133.04 70.52
N ARG A 380 131.10 -132.92 69.33
CA ARG A 380 130.67 -134.05 68.52
C ARG A 380 131.85 -134.87 68.01
N ASP A 381 132.90 -134.20 67.53
CA ASP A 381 134.15 -134.83 67.08
C ASP A 381 134.85 -135.57 68.24
N ALA A 382 134.87 -134.97 69.43
CA ALA A 382 135.44 -135.59 70.63
C ALA A 382 134.69 -136.88 71.05
N HIS A 383 133.35 -136.88 70.96
CA HIS A 383 132.54 -138.08 71.18
C HIS A 383 132.81 -139.18 70.15
N ALA A 384 132.99 -138.83 68.88
CA ALA A 384 133.31 -139.78 67.82
C ALA A 384 134.73 -140.38 67.98
N ALA A 385 135.70 -139.56 68.36
CA ALA A 385 137.08 -140.00 68.60
C ALA A 385 137.19 -140.99 69.77
N ALA A 386 136.45 -140.76 70.86
CA ALA A 386 136.42 -141.66 72.02
C ALA A 386 135.80 -143.02 71.68
N ASP A 387 134.75 -143.06 70.85
CA ASP A 387 134.13 -144.31 70.37
C ASP A 387 135.08 -145.11 69.47
N LEU A 388 135.78 -144.43 68.54
CA LEU A 388 136.73 -145.08 67.61
C LEU A 388 137.90 -145.75 68.35
N ALA A 389 138.45 -145.09 69.37
CA ALA A 389 139.58 -145.60 70.16
C ALA A 389 139.27 -146.90 70.90
N SER A 390 138.02 -147.09 71.34
CA SER A 390 137.58 -148.29 72.07
C SER A 390 137.57 -149.58 71.23
N ARG A 391 137.72 -149.47 69.89
CA ARG A 391 137.53 -150.58 68.94
C ARG A 391 138.83 -151.10 68.30
N LEU A 392 139.99 -150.59 68.68
CA LEU A 392 141.29 -150.97 68.10
C LEU A 392 141.93 -152.15 68.86
N ALA A 393 142.72 -152.98 68.15
CA ALA A 393 143.43 -154.14 68.69
C ALA A 393 144.88 -154.24 68.17
N VAL A 394 145.81 -154.66 69.04
CA VAL A 394 147.25 -154.80 68.73
C VAL A 394 147.45 -155.91 67.70
N GLY A 395 148.25 -155.64 66.65
CA GLY A 395 148.52 -156.56 65.54
C GLY A 395 147.55 -156.49 64.36
N ALA A 396 146.36 -155.89 64.53
CA ALA A 396 145.48 -155.58 63.39
C ALA A 396 146.01 -154.35 62.63
N PRO A 397 145.84 -154.28 61.29
CA PRO A 397 146.17 -153.08 60.53
C PRO A 397 145.27 -151.95 60.98
N CYS A 398 145.87 -150.80 61.29
CA CYS A 398 145.12 -149.58 61.59
C CYS A 398 144.11 -149.30 60.45
N PRO A 399 142.81 -149.12 60.74
CA PRO A 399 141.78 -148.92 59.70
C PRO A 399 141.98 -147.64 58.88
N THR A 400 142.87 -146.74 59.32
CA THR A 400 143.20 -145.49 58.64
C THR A 400 144.47 -145.61 57.78
N CYS A 401 145.52 -146.29 58.27
CA CYS A 401 146.83 -146.29 57.61
C CYS A 401 147.40 -147.68 57.28
N LEU A 402 146.68 -148.75 57.62
CA LEU A 402 146.99 -150.16 57.34
C LEU A 402 148.30 -150.69 57.95
N ARG A 403 148.99 -149.90 58.78
CA ARG A 403 150.16 -150.34 59.54
C ARG A 403 149.72 -151.14 60.77
N ALA A 404 150.47 -152.18 61.11
CA ALA A 404 150.20 -152.99 62.29
C ALA A 404 150.34 -152.15 63.56
N ILE A 405 149.31 -152.18 64.40
CA ILE A 405 149.26 -151.40 65.63
C ILE A 405 150.16 -152.07 66.67
N THR A 406 151.14 -151.31 67.17
CA THR A 406 152.11 -151.76 68.18
C THR A 406 151.71 -151.39 69.60
N GLU A 407 150.86 -150.38 69.80
CA GLU A 407 150.38 -149.95 71.12
C GLU A 407 149.01 -149.25 70.99
N LEU A 408 148.12 -149.45 71.97
CA LEU A 408 146.77 -148.88 71.96
C LEU A 408 146.73 -147.51 72.67
N PRO A 409 146.18 -146.47 72.03
CA PRO A 409 146.07 -145.15 72.62
C PRO A 409 144.94 -145.08 73.66
N HIS A 410 145.22 -144.49 74.83
CA HIS A 410 144.19 -144.18 75.84
C HIS A 410 143.54 -142.82 75.56
N HIS A 411 142.21 -142.75 75.69
CA HIS A 411 141.44 -141.50 75.58
C HIS A 411 140.60 -141.22 76.84
N ALA A 412 140.46 -139.94 77.18
CA ALA A 412 139.62 -139.45 78.27
C ALA A 412 138.13 -139.36 77.85
N ALA A 413 137.21 -139.50 78.80
CA ALA A 413 135.77 -139.44 78.53
C ALA A 413 135.31 -138.01 78.11
N PRO A 414 134.63 -137.85 76.96
CA PRO A 414 134.16 -136.55 76.45
C PRO A 414 132.96 -135.96 77.22
N ALA A 415 132.79 -134.63 77.14
CA ALA A 415 131.76 -133.84 77.86
C ALA A 415 130.37 -133.81 77.16
N ASP A 416 129.32 -133.42 77.90
CA ASP A 416 127.90 -133.48 77.46
C ASP A 416 127.58 -132.61 76.23
N LEU A 417 127.38 -133.27 75.09
CA LEU A 417 126.95 -132.67 73.83
C LEU A 417 125.57 -131.99 73.91
N GLY A 418 124.67 -132.48 74.77
CA GLY A 418 123.30 -131.96 74.91
C GLY A 418 123.25 -130.53 75.47
N ALA A 419 124.25 -130.12 76.26
CA ALA A 419 124.35 -128.74 76.75
C ALA A 419 124.69 -127.75 75.63
N ALA A 420 125.59 -128.12 74.72
CA ALA A 420 125.99 -127.27 73.59
C ALA A 420 124.84 -127.03 72.60
N GLU A 421 124.02 -128.05 72.34
CA GLU A 421 122.84 -127.92 71.45
C GLU A 421 121.80 -126.92 71.96
N ARG A 422 121.60 -126.83 73.28
CA ARG A 422 120.68 -125.83 73.87
C ARG A 422 121.21 -124.41 73.71
N THR A 423 122.52 -124.21 73.84
CA THR A 423 123.17 -122.90 73.67
C THR A 423 122.99 -122.37 72.25
N VAL A 424 123.15 -123.22 71.23
CA VAL A 424 122.91 -122.85 69.82
C VAL A 424 121.47 -122.37 69.63
N ARG A 425 120.47 -123.10 70.13
CA ARG A 425 119.06 -122.69 70.02
C ARG A 425 118.79 -121.34 70.69
N ALA A 426 119.35 -121.10 71.88
CA ALA A 426 119.18 -119.84 72.59
C ALA A 426 119.77 -118.65 71.79
N ARG A 427 120.97 -118.80 71.23
CA ARG A 427 121.61 -117.75 70.42
C ARG A 427 120.92 -117.52 69.07
N GLY A 428 120.29 -118.55 68.51
CA GLY A 428 119.44 -118.42 67.33
C GLY A 428 118.23 -117.50 67.58
N ALA A 429 117.57 -117.64 68.73
CA ALA A 429 116.45 -116.78 69.11
C ALA A 429 116.85 -115.32 69.36
N ASP A 430 118.07 -115.08 69.86
CA ASP A 430 118.59 -113.72 70.09
C ASP A 430 118.80 -112.95 68.78
N LEU A 431 119.34 -113.61 67.74
CA LEU A 431 119.56 -113.00 66.42
C LEU A 431 118.24 -112.60 65.73
N GLU A 432 117.23 -113.46 65.77
CA GLU A 432 115.93 -113.17 65.15
C GLU A 432 115.23 -111.96 65.78
N ARG A 433 115.36 -111.76 67.10
CA ARG A 433 114.85 -110.55 67.76
C ARG A 433 115.55 -109.29 67.27
N ALA A 434 116.89 -109.31 67.20
CA ALA A 434 117.65 -108.14 66.77
C ALA A 434 117.35 -107.72 65.32
N ARG A 435 117.10 -108.68 64.43
CA ARG A 435 116.65 -108.43 63.05
C ARG A 435 115.31 -107.70 62.97
N ALA A 436 114.35 -108.12 63.79
CA ALA A 436 113.01 -107.53 63.79
C ALA A 436 113.03 -106.06 64.25
N ASP A 437 113.85 -105.73 65.24
CA ASP A 437 113.95 -104.37 65.78
C ASP A 437 114.56 -103.40 64.78
N ARG A 438 115.63 -103.78 64.07
CA ARG A 438 116.24 -102.93 63.03
C ARG A 438 115.25 -102.54 61.93
N ARG A 439 114.50 -103.52 61.42
CA ARG A 439 113.57 -103.31 60.31
C ARG A 439 112.48 -102.28 60.64
N LYS A 440 112.00 -102.25 61.89
CA LYS A 440 111.02 -101.24 62.33
C LYS A 440 111.60 -99.83 62.32
N ALA A 441 112.84 -99.65 62.76
CA ALA A 441 113.47 -98.34 62.82
C ALA A 441 113.78 -97.74 61.43
N GLU A 442 114.16 -98.57 60.46
CA GLU A 442 114.44 -98.12 59.09
C GLU A 442 113.19 -97.55 58.38
N VAL A 443 112.02 -98.15 58.61
CA VAL A 443 110.75 -97.68 58.01
C VAL A 443 110.36 -96.29 58.51
N GLU A 444 110.50 -96.04 59.82
CA GLU A 444 110.15 -94.73 60.40
C GLU A 444 111.11 -93.63 59.93
N ALA A 445 112.41 -93.92 59.82
CA ALA A 445 113.38 -92.96 59.31
C ALA A 445 113.10 -92.52 57.86
N ALA A 446 112.67 -93.45 57.00
CA ALA A 446 112.32 -93.13 55.60
C ALA A 446 111.10 -92.20 55.50
N ARG A 447 110.07 -92.43 56.32
CA ARG A 447 108.82 -91.64 56.30
C ARG A 447 109.05 -90.17 56.65
N VAL A 448 109.84 -89.90 57.70
CA VAL A 448 110.06 -88.54 58.18
C VAL A 448 110.93 -87.74 57.22
N LYS A 449 111.90 -88.40 56.55
CA LYS A 449 112.72 -87.79 55.50
C LYS A 449 111.90 -87.30 54.32
N GLN A 450 110.99 -88.14 53.80
CA GLN A 450 110.12 -87.77 52.67
C GLN A 450 109.31 -86.49 52.95
N LYS A 451 108.82 -86.33 54.18
CA LYS A 451 108.04 -85.15 54.58
C LYS A 451 108.88 -83.87 54.65
N ALA A 452 110.17 -83.97 54.95
CA ALA A 452 111.07 -82.82 54.93
C ALA A 452 111.33 -82.36 53.49
N ASP A 453 111.57 -83.31 52.56
CA ASP A 453 111.85 -83.02 51.15
C ASP A 453 110.66 -82.31 50.46
N GLU A 454 109.42 -82.70 50.79
CA GLU A 454 108.21 -82.10 50.22
C GLU A 454 108.00 -80.64 50.65
N LEU A 455 108.27 -80.33 51.93
CA LEU A 455 108.20 -78.96 52.45
C LEU A 455 109.31 -78.05 51.90
N GLU A 456 110.46 -78.63 51.58
CA GLU A 456 111.58 -77.91 50.97
C GLU A 456 111.25 -77.43 49.55
N ASN A 457 110.63 -78.29 48.74
CA ASN A 457 110.16 -77.93 47.40
C ASN A 457 109.09 -76.81 47.44
N GLN A 458 108.17 -76.85 48.40
CA GLN A 458 107.15 -75.80 48.54
C GLN A 458 107.75 -74.45 48.91
N LEU A 459 108.78 -74.42 49.75
CA LEU A 459 109.45 -73.19 50.15
C LEU A 459 110.20 -72.54 48.97
N ALA A 460 110.85 -73.36 48.13
CA ALA A 460 111.58 -72.88 46.96
C ALA A 460 110.69 -72.11 45.96
N VAL A 461 109.46 -72.56 45.75
CA VAL A 461 108.50 -71.90 44.84
C VAL A 461 108.03 -70.55 45.38
N LEU A 462 107.80 -70.45 46.70
CA LEU A 462 107.32 -69.21 47.34
C LEU A 462 108.42 -68.17 47.50
N ALA A 463 109.69 -68.59 47.63
CA ALA A 463 110.83 -67.71 47.80
C ALA A 463 110.99 -66.70 46.65
N ALA A 464 110.78 -67.14 45.39
CA ALA A 464 110.89 -66.27 44.22
C ALA A 464 109.86 -65.13 44.21
N ARG A 465 108.67 -65.33 44.80
CA ARG A 465 107.59 -64.34 44.86
C ARG A 465 107.69 -63.43 46.09
N ALA A 466 108.14 -63.96 47.22
CA ALA A 466 108.28 -63.21 48.47
C ALA A 466 109.56 -62.36 48.54
N ALA A 467 110.64 -62.76 47.85
CA ALA A 467 111.90 -62.00 47.83
C ALA A 467 111.80 -60.60 47.20
N ALA A 468 110.74 -60.35 46.43
CA ALA A 468 110.51 -59.09 45.73
C ALA A 468 109.71 -58.05 46.53
N ALA A 469 109.28 -58.34 47.76
CA ALA A 469 108.30 -57.51 48.47
C ALA A 469 108.69 -57.17 49.92
N ASP A 470 108.66 -55.87 50.24
CA ASP A 470 108.65 -55.38 51.62
C ASP A 470 107.20 -55.22 52.09
N ARG A 471 106.81 -56.02 53.09
CA ARG A 471 105.47 -56.02 53.69
C ARG A 471 105.02 -54.62 54.11
N ALA A 472 105.89 -53.85 54.76
CA ALA A 472 105.52 -52.55 55.32
C ALA A 472 105.21 -51.54 54.22
N ARG A 473 105.98 -51.57 53.13
CA ARG A 473 105.79 -50.70 51.96
C ARG A 473 104.47 -51.00 51.23
N VAL A 474 104.19 -52.27 50.96
CA VAL A 474 102.98 -52.70 50.24
C VAL A 474 101.71 -52.37 51.02
N THR A 475 101.72 -52.52 52.35
CA THR A 475 100.57 -52.13 53.19
C THR A 475 100.34 -50.61 53.19
N ALA A 476 101.39 -49.80 53.26
CA ALA A 476 101.27 -48.33 53.22
C ALA A 476 100.72 -47.82 51.88
N GLU A 477 101.17 -48.40 50.75
CA GLU A 477 100.68 -48.06 49.41
C GLU A 477 99.18 -48.40 49.24
N LEU A 478 98.71 -49.53 49.79
CA LEU A 478 97.29 -49.89 49.77
C LEU A 478 96.41 -48.93 50.59
N THR A 479 96.86 -48.50 51.77
CA THR A 479 96.12 -47.53 52.59
C THR A 479 96.04 -46.15 51.92
N ALA A 480 97.11 -45.74 51.20
CA ALA A 480 97.10 -44.51 50.43
C ALA A 480 96.07 -44.54 49.29
N ILE A 481 95.93 -45.69 48.59
CA ILE A 481 94.92 -45.90 47.54
C ILE A 481 93.51 -45.74 48.10
N GLU A 482 93.20 -46.37 49.23
CA GLU A 482 91.86 -46.30 49.84
C GLU A 482 91.48 -44.88 50.26
N ALA A 483 92.42 -44.15 50.85
CA ALA A 483 92.19 -42.75 51.21
C ALA A 483 91.94 -41.86 49.98
N ALA A 484 92.60 -42.12 48.85
CA ALA A 484 92.38 -41.39 47.61
C ALA A 484 91.03 -41.73 46.95
N GLU A 485 90.62 -42.99 46.95
CA GLU A 485 89.28 -43.43 46.45
C GLU A 485 88.14 -42.72 47.19
N ASP A 486 88.24 -42.61 48.51
CA ASP A 486 87.26 -41.92 49.33
C ASP A 486 87.19 -40.41 49.07
N ARG A 487 88.35 -39.76 48.85
CA ARG A 487 88.41 -38.33 48.49
C ARG A 487 87.74 -38.09 47.13
N LEU A 488 88.05 -38.90 46.12
CA LEU A 488 87.44 -38.83 44.79
C LEU A 488 85.92 -39.05 44.85
N ALA A 489 85.45 -40.04 45.61
CA ALA A 489 84.02 -40.30 45.76
C ALA A 489 83.27 -39.15 46.47
N ARG A 490 83.91 -38.44 47.40
CA ARG A 490 83.34 -37.22 48.01
C ARG A 490 83.30 -36.05 47.02
N ALA A 491 84.37 -35.82 46.28
CA ALA A 491 84.45 -34.74 45.29
C ALA A 491 83.39 -34.91 44.17
N ARG A 492 83.26 -36.13 43.59
CA ARG A 492 82.23 -36.45 42.59
C ARG A 492 80.80 -36.18 43.05
N ARG A 493 80.50 -36.48 44.32
CA ARG A 493 79.17 -36.21 44.92
C ARG A 493 78.92 -34.72 45.06
N ALA A 494 79.91 -33.95 45.53
CA ALA A 494 79.79 -32.51 45.69
C ALA A 494 79.56 -31.81 44.34
N THR A 495 80.35 -32.13 43.31
CA THR A 495 80.19 -31.55 41.95
C THR A 495 78.80 -31.86 41.36
N ARG A 496 78.29 -33.08 41.53
CA ARG A 496 76.97 -33.46 41.02
C ARG A 496 75.84 -32.64 41.66
N THR A 497 75.88 -32.42 42.97
CA THR A 497 74.89 -31.59 43.67
C THR A 497 74.95 -30.14 43.18
N ALA A 498 76.14 -29.55 43.11
CA ALA A 498 76.33 -28.18 42.64
C ALA A 498 75.85 -27.98 41.19
N ARG A 499 76.11 -28.95 40.28
CA ARG A 499 75.57 -28.92 38.91
C ARG A 499 74.03 -28.93 38.88
N GLY A 500 73.39 -29.66 39.79
CA GLY A 500 71.94 -29.70 39.92
C GLY A 500 71.34 -28.37 40.40
N GLU A 501 72.03 -27.66 41.30
CA GLU A 501 71.64 -26.34 41.78
C GLU A 501 71.83 -25.26 40.71
N LEU A 502 72.95 -25.30 39.97
CA LEU A 502 73.21 -24.43 38.83
C LEU A 502 72.10 -24.53 37.77
N ALA A 503 71.72 -25.76 37.39
CA ALA A 503 70.66 -25.97 36.39
C ALA A 503 69.28 -25.43 36.85
N ARG A 504 69.00 -25.39 38.16
CA ARG A 504 67.78 -24.76 38.70
C ARG A 504 67.86 -23.23 38.62
N ALA A 505 69.01 -22.66 38.96
CA ALA A 505 69.25 -21.23 38.85
C ALA A 505 69.17 -20.74 37.39
N GLU A 506 69.70 -21.51 36.43
CA GLU A 506 69.61 -21.22 35.00
C GLU A 506 68.16 -21.14 34.51
N ARG A 507 67.32 -22.14 34.84
CA ARG A 507 65.89 -22.13 34.48
C ARG A 507 65.16 -20.92 35.06
N ARG A 508 65.40 -20.62 36.34
CA ARG A 508 64.77 -19.47 37.02
C ARG A 508 65.19 -18.14 36.40
N ALA A 509 66.46 -17.98 36.05
CA ALA A 509 66.97 -16.79 35.39
C ALA A 509 66.38 -16.62 33.98
N ALA A 510 66.24 -17.72 33.22
CA ALA A 510 65.61 -17.71 31.89
C ALA A 510 64.12 -17.31 31.95
N GLU A 511 63.34 -17.90 32.87
CA GLU A 511 61.93 -17.56 33.08
C GLU A 511 61.74 -16.07 33.41
N LEU A 512 62.58 -15.51 34.29
CA LEU A 512 62.50 -14.11 34.70
C LEU A 512 62.91 -13.15 33.57
N ARG A 513 63.89 -13.52 32.74
CA ARG A 513 64.25 -12.75 31.55
C ARG A 513 63.11 -12.71 30.53
N GLU A 514 62.50 -13.86 30.22
CA GLU A 514 61.36 -13.92 29.30
C GLU A 514 60.18 -13.09 29.81
N LYS A 515 59.89 -13.15 31.12
CA LYS A 515 58.88 -12.29 31.75
C LYS A 515 59.22 -10.80 31.60
N SER A 516 60.48 -10.41 31.82
CA SER A 516 60.92 -9.03 31.64
C SER A 516 60.75 -8.55 30.19
N GLU A 517 61.15 -9.34 29.21
CA GLU A 517 60.95 -9.02 27.78
C GLU A 517 59.48 -8.92 27.39
N ARG A 518 58.61 -9.76 27.96
CA ARG A 518 57.17 -9.71 27.75
C ARG A 518 56.59 -8.42 28.32
N SER A 519 56.95 -8.05 29.55
CA SER A 519 56.49 -6.81 30.17
C SER A 519 56.99 -5.55 29.45
N TRP A 520 58.18 -5.60 28.83
CA TRP A 520 58.64 -4.54 27.92
C TRP A 520 57.76 -4.42 26.68
N ARG A 521 57.38 -5.55 26.06
CA ARG A 521 56.42 -5.53 24.94
C ARG A 521 55.04 -5.03 25.35
N GLU A 522 54.60 -5.35 26.57
CA GLU A 522 53.32 -4.87 27.10
C GLU A 522 53.30 -3.35 27.31
N VAL A 523 54.40 -2.73 27.78
CA VAL A 523 54.47 -1.27 27.91
C VAL A 523 54.51 -0.57 26.56
N ASP A 524 55.24 -1.13 25.57
CA ASP A 524 55.26 -0.62 24.20
C ASP A 524 53.85 -0.70 23.57
N ALA A 525 53.17 -1.85 23.68
CA ALA A 525 51.80 -2.02 23.17
C ALA A 525 50.76 -1.19 23.93
N ALA A 526 50.96 -0.95 25.23
CA ALA A 526 50.12 -0.04 26.01
C ALA A 526 50.29 1.40 25.54
N ARG A 527 51.53 1.84 25.30
CA ARG A 527 51.84 3.16 24.73
C ARG A 527 51.26 3.33 23.33
N ASP A 528 51.48 2.39 22.42
CA ASP A 528 51.09 2.50 21.02
C ASP A 528 49.59 2.78 20.84
N ARG A 529 48.75 2.21 21.71
CA ARG A 529 47.30 2.47 21.75
C ARG A 529 46.92 3.92 22.05
N VAL A 530 47.83 4.68 22.66
CA VAL A 530 47.61 6.06 23.12
C VAL A 530 48.62 7.05 22.54
N VAL A 531 49.48 6.64 21.60
CA VAL A 531 50.41 7.55 20.89
C VAL A 531 49.66 8.67 20.17
N ALA A 532 48.53 8.36 19.55
CA ALA A 532 47.68 9.37 18.89
C ALA A 532 47.13 10.43 19.87
N LEU A 533 47.15 10.16 21.16
CA LEU A 533 46.74 11.07 22.24
C LEU A 533 47.92 11.86 22.82
N GLY A 534 49.14 11.68 22.29
CA GLY A 534 50.34 12.42 22.72
C GLY A 534 51.19 11.70 23.79
N ALA A 535 51.18 10.36 23.82
CA ALA A 535 51.96 9.61 24.80
C ALA A 535 53.49 9.84 24.69
N PRO A 536 54.20 10.11 25.81
CA PRO A 536 55.62 10.38 25.82
C PRO A 536 56.44 9.15 25.38
N PRO A 537 57.68 9.32 24.87
CA PRO A 537 58.56 8.19 24.59
C PRO A 537 58.91 7.42 25.86
N ILE A 538 59.04 6.10 25.76
CA ILE A 538 59.44 5.23 26.87
C ILE A 538 60.97 5.24 27.00
N ASP A 539 61.47 5.54 28.18
CA ASP A 539 62.86 5.28 28.56
C ASP A 539 63.06 3.78 28.83
N ARG A 540 64.05 3.16 28.17
CA ARG A 540 64.37 1.74 28.29
C ARG A 540 65.39 1.41 29.39
N ALA A 541 65.73 2.39 30.22
CA ALA A 541 66.64 2.19 31.36
C ALA A 541 66.01 1.31 32.47
N ASP A 542 64.74 1.50 32.79
CA ASP A 542 64.04 0.78 33.86
C ASP A 542 62.56 0.55 33.52
N LEU A 543 62.13 -0.71 33.60
CA LEU A 543 60.77 -1.12 33.21
C LEU A 543 59.70 -0.56 34.15
N HIS A 544 59.98 -0.48 35.45
CA HIS A 544 59.03 0.08 36.40
C HIS A 544 58.92 1.60 36.24
N ALA A 545 60.03 2.29 36.00
CA ALA A 545 60.06 3.71 35.67
C ALA A 545 59.32 4.01 34.36
N ALA A 546 59.47 3.16 33.33
CA ALA A 546 58.75 3.26 32.06
C ALA A 546 57.22 3.21 32.25
N TRP A 547 56.72 2.20 32.99
CA TRP A 547 55.31 2.09 33.33
C TRP A 547 54.83 3.26 34.20
N THR A 548 55.62 3.67 35.18
CA THR A 548 55.27 4.79 36.09
C THR A 548 55.15 6.11 35.33
N SER A 549 56.07 6.39 34.41
CA SER A 549 56.01 7.59 33.56
C SER A 549 54.79 7.58 32.65
N LEU A 550 54.48 6.45 32.00
CA LEU A 550 53.30 6.30 31.16
C LEU A 550 51.99 6.47 31.96
N LEU A 551 51.91 5.92 33.18
CA LEU A 551 50.73 6.04 34.04
C LEU A 551 50.56 7.44 34.63
N SER A 552 51.65 8.14 34.93
CA SER A 552 51.64 9.55 35.34
C SER A 552 51.12 10.45 34.23
N TRP A 553 51.65 10.29 33.00
CA TRP A 553 51.12 11.00 31.83
C TRP A 553 49.64 10.67 31.58
N ARG A 554 49.25 9.40 31.71
CA ARG A 554 47.84 8.96 31.58
C ARG A 554 46.94 9.73 32.54
N GLU A 555 47.36 9.95 33.79
CA GLU A 555 46.56 10.67 34.78
C GLU A 555 46.34 12.13 34.41
N GLU A 556 47.38 12.81 33.93
CA GLU A 556 47.30 14.19 33.43
C GLU A 556 46.42 14.28 32.19
N ALA A 557 46.65 13.41 31.20
CA ALA A 557 45.86 13.36 29.97
C ALA A 557 44.39 13.02 30.25
N ALA A 558 44.11 12.07 31.15
CA ALA A 558 42.75 11.72 31.54
C ALA A 558 42.06 12.85 32.32
N ALA A 559 42.79 13.61 33.14
CA ALA A 559 42.25 14.79 33.82
C ALA A 559 41.87 15.90 32.81
N ALA A 560 42.73 16.14 31.81
CA ALA A 560 42.46 17.09 30.74
C ALA A 560 41.23 16.66 29.89
N GLU A 561 41.16 15.40 29.48
CA GLU A 561 40.01 14.86 28.72
C GLU A 561 38.71 14.87 29.53
N ARG A 562 38.74 14.58 30.84
CA ARG A 562 37.55 14.72 31.71
C ARG A 562 37.05 16.16 31.76
N LYS A 563 37.97 17.13 31.86
CA LYS A 563 37.63 18.55 31.85
C LYS A 563 37.02 18.97 30.51
N ALA A 564 37.61 18.55 29.39
CA ALA A 564 37.09 18.81 28.05
C ALA A 564 35.70 18.18 27.85
N LEU A 565 35.54 16.91 28.24
CA LEU A 565 34.24 16.21 28.19
C LEU A 565 33.18 16.95 29.01
N GLY A 566 33.50 17.39 30.23
CA GLY A 566 32.59 18.18 31.05
C GLY A 566 32.20 19.51 30.40
N GLY A 567 33.13 20.16 29.69
CA GLY A 567 32.85 21.36 28.89
C GLY A 567 31.85 21.09 27.75
N VAL A 568 32.13 20.05 26.94
CA VAL A 568 31.26 19.64 25.83
C VAL A 568 29.87 19.20 26.32
N GLU A 569 29.79 18.48 27.44
CA GLU A 569 28.51 18.07 28.03
C GLU A 569 27.69 19.28 28.54
N ALA A 570 28.35 20.27 29.16
CA ALA A 570 27.69 21.49 29.60
C ALA A 570 27.20 22.34 28.41
N GLU A 571 28.01 22.46 27.35
CA GLU A 571 27.65 23.18 26.14
C GLU A 571 26.51 22.49 25.38
N LEU A 572 26.57 21.16 25.23
CA LEU A 572 25.49 20.37 24.65
C LEU A 572 24.17 20.58 25.42
N ALA A 573 24.21 20.53 26.75
CA ALA A 573 23.02 20.75 27.58
C ALA A 573 22.50 22.21 27.49
N ALA A 574 23.37 23.19 27.21
CA ALA A 574 22.95 24.57 26.96
C ALA A 574 22.27 24.72 25.59
N VAL A 575 22.86 24.14 24.53
CA VAL A 575 22.30 24.17 23.17
C VAL A 575 20.97 23.42 23.10
N GLU A 576 20.86 22.24 23.71
CA GLU A 576 19.61 21.46 23.75
C GLU A 576 18.50 22.23 24.50
N ARG A 577 18.81 22.86 25.64
CA ARG A 577 17.84 23.71 26.36
C ARG A 577 17.41 24.91 25.54
N ALA A 578 18.33 25.61 24.88
CA ALA A 578 18.02 26.76 24.04
C ALA A 578 17.14 26.35 22.84
N ARG A 579 17.46 25.23 22.19
CA ARG A 579 16.65 24.65 21.12
C ARG A 579 15.25 24.32 21.60
N ASP A 580 15.10 23.66 22.75
CA ASP A 580 13.80 23.24 23.26
C ASP A 580 12.93 24.45 23.65
N GLN A 581 13.56 25.51 24.21
CA GLN A 581 12.89 26.78 24.49
C GLN A 581 12.42 27.48 23.21
N GLU A 582 13.27 27.61 22.20
CA GLU A 582 12.91 28.22 20.92
C GLU A 582 11.83 27.44 20.18
N ARG A 583 11.93 26.10 20.20
CA ARG A 583 10.92 25.22 19.62
C ARG A 583 9.59 25.41 20.31
N SER A 584 9.58 25.41 21.64
CA SER A 584 8.37 25.62 22.44
C SER A 584 7.74 26.99 22.17
N ALA A 585 8.56 28.04 22.05
CA ALA A 585 8.11 29.39 21.73
C ALA A 585 7.51 29.48 20.32
N LEU A 586 8.11 28.80 19.34
CA LEU A 586 7.58 28.72 17.97
C LEU A 586 6.25 27.95 17.94
N VAL A 587 6.19 26.78 18.57
CA VAL A 587 4.97 25.95 18.66
C VAL A 587 3.83 26.72 19.34
N ALA A 588 4.10 27.44 20.43
CA ALA A 588 3.10 28.27 21.09
C ALA A 588 2.57 29.39 20.19
N ARG A 589 3.45 30.03 19.39
CA ARG A 589 3.06 31.08 18.44
C ARG A 589 2.19 30.54 17.30
N LEU A 590 2.51 29.34 16.81
CA LEU A 590 1.73 28.62 15.81
C LEU A 590 0.34 28.24 16.35
N ALA A 591 0.28 27.73 17.57
CA ALA A 591 -0.99 27.40 18.24
C ALA A 591 -1.90 28.62 18.44
N GLY A 592 -1.32 29.80 18.72
CA GLY A 592 -2.06 31.07 18.78
C GLY A 592 -2.67 31.52 17.44
N HIS A 593 -2.23 30.93 16.34
CA HIS A 593 -2.81 31.08 15.01
C HIS A 593 -3.53 29.79 14.59
N GLU A 594 -4.01 28.97 15.53
CA GLU A 594 -4.71 27.69 15.28
C GLU A 594 -3.95 26.69 14.40
N VAL A 595 -2.63 26.84 14.25
CA VAL A 595 -1.78 25.88 13.56
C VAL A 595 -1.25 24.90 14.60
N GLN A 596 -1.81 23.71 14.64
CA GLN A 596 -1.46 22.68 15.61
C GLN A 596 -0.25 21.87 15.12
N VAL A 597 0.80 21.82 15.92
CA VAL A 597 2.01 21.05 15.63
C VAL A 597 2.44 20.29 16.89
N ALA A 598 2.98 19.08 16.72
CA ALA A 598 3.52 18.31 17.84
C ALA A 598 4.67 19.05 18.54
N ALA A 599 4.78 18.90 19.86
CA ALA A 599 5.79 19.60 20.66
C ALA A 599 7.23 19.21 20.33
N ASP A 600 7.43 17.99 19.83
CA ASP A 600 8.70 17.40 19.42
C ASP A 600 8.93 17.42 17.90
N ALA A 601 8.07 18.12 17.15
CA ALA A 601 8.16 18.18 15.70
C ALA A 601 9.51 18.75 15.22
N THR A 602 9.99 18.18 14.11
CA THR A 602 11.19 18.68 13.42
C THR A 602 10.92 20.03 12.75
N PRO A 603 11.95 20.85 12.50
CA PRO A 603 11.80 22.09 11.74
C PRO A 603 11.09 21.89 10.38
N GLU A 604 11.32 20.76 9.73
CA GLU A 604 10.69 20.38 8.46
C GLU A 604 9.19 20.12 8.61
N ALA A 605 8.79 19.36 9.64
CA ALA A 605 7.38 19.09 9.91
C ALA A 605 6.61 20.36 10.31
N ILE A 606 7.24 21.25 11.09
CA ILE A 606 6.68 22.57 11.43
C ILE A 606 6.50 23.41 10.16
N HIS A 607 7.51 23.44 9.28
CA HIS A 607 7.44 24.18 8.02
C HIS A 607 6.31 23.69 7.13
N GLU A 608 6.20 22.37 6.95
CA GLU A 608 5.17 21.73 6.12
C GLU A 608 3.76 22.02 6.63
N THR A 609 3.54 21.88 7.95
CA THR A 609 2.23 22.14 8.57
C THR A 609 1.81 23.61 8.41
N LEU A 610 2.76 24.54 8.56
CA LEU A 610 2.52 25.97 8.37
C LEU A 610 2.25 26.30 6.90
N ALA A 611 3.03 25.75 5.97
CA ALA A 611 2.82 25.93 4.54
C ALA A 611 1.45 25.39 4.11
N GLY A 612 1.06 24.20 4.58
CA GLY A 612 -0.27 23.62 4.34
C GLY A 612 -1.40 24.49 4.87
N SER A 613 -1.22 25.11 6.04
CA SER A 613 -2.20 26.04 6.62
C SER A 613 -2.36 27.32 5.79
N VAL A 614 -1.26 27.86 5.25
CA VAL A 614 -1.29 29.02 4.33
C VAL A 614 -2.06 28.66 3.06
N VAL A 615 -1.72 27.54 2.42
CA VAL A 615 -2.39 27.07 1.20
C VAL A 615 -3.89 26.83 1.43
N HIS A 616 -4.26 26.23 2.57
CA HIS A 616 -5.68 26.06 2.93
C HIS A 616 -6.42 27.40 3.07
N ALA A 617 -5.79 28.40 3.70
CA ALA A 617 -6.38 29.73 3.82
C ALA A 617 -6.52 30.44 2.45
N GLU A 618 -5.57 30.26 1.53
CA GLU A 618 -5.65 30.76 0.15
C GLU A 618 -6.83 30.16 -0.61
N HIS A 619 -6.98 28.83 -0.57
CA HIS A 619 -8.10 28.15 -1.19
C HIS A 619 -9.44 28.58 -0.59
N ARG A 620 -9.51 28.76 0.72
CA ARG A 620 -10.74 29.25 1.39
C ARG A 620 -11.11 30.64 0.92
N LEU A 621 -10.16 31.56 0.82
CA LEU A 621 -10.40 32.92 0.31
C LEU A 621 -10.87 32.89 -1.15
N ALA A 622 -10.22 32.09 -2.00
CA ALA A 622 -10.62 31.93 -3.39
C ALA A 622 -12.06 31.40 -3.52
N ARG A 623 -12.42 30.38 -2.72
CA ARG A 623 -13.78 29.82 -2.71
C ARG A 623 -14.83 30.84 -2.26
N VAL A 624 -14.55 31.61 -1.21
CA VAL A 624 -15.48 32.65 -0.74
C VAL A 624 -15.68 33.72 -1.83
N ARG A 625 -14.63 34.15 -2.51
CA ARG A 625 -14.72 35.11 -3.62
C ARG A 625 -15.55 34.58 -4.79
N GLU A 626 -15.31 33.34 -5.20
CA GLU A 626 -16.09 32.70 -6.26
C GLU A 626 -17.57 32.59 -5.88
N ASN A 627 -17.85 32.12 -4.66
CA ASN A 627 -19.22 32.04 -4.15
C ASN A 627 -19.91 33.41 -4.08
N ARG A 628 -19.19 34.49 -3.75
CA ARG A 628 -19.72 35.87 -3.77
C ARG A 628 -20.15 36.31 -5.17
N VAL A 629 -19.31 36.01 -6.18
CA VAL A 629 -19.64 36.32 -7.58
C VAL A 629 -20.89 35.55 -8.00
N GLN A 630 -20.95 34.25 -7.71
CA GLN A 630 -22.13 33.43 -8.02
C GLN A 630 -23.38 33.89 -7.25
N ALA A 631 -23.24 34.28 -5.99
CA ALA A 631 -24.35 34.82 -5.20
C ALA A 631 -24.89 36.12 -5.81
N LYS A 632 -24.01 37.02 -6.27
CA LYS A 632 -24.43 38.24 -6.96
C LYS A 632 -25.19 37.94 -8.25
N GLU A 633 -24.69 37.04 -9.09
CA GLU A 633 -25.36 36.63 -10.33
C GLU A 633 -26.74 36.01 -10.06
N LEU A 634 -26.84 35.12 -9.05
CA LEU A 634 -28.11 34.50 -8.66
C LEU A 634 -29.10 35.51 -8.09
N ALA A 635 -28.62 36.52 -7.35
CA ALA A 635 -29.46 37.60 -6.83
C ALA A 635 -30.01 38.48 -7.98
N GLU A 636 -29.18 38.81 -8.97
CA GLU A 636 -29.62 39.54 -10.17
C GLU A 636 -30.63 38.73 -10.99
N GLN A 637 -30.40 37.42 -11.16
CA GLN A 637 -31.34 36.51 -11.82
C GLN A 637 -32.68 36.40 -11.07
N ALA A 638 -32.65 36.24 -9.74
CA ALA A 638 -33.86 36.19 -8.94
C ALA A 638 -34.67 37.48 -9.07
N ALA A 639 -34.02 38.65 -8.92
CA ALA A 639 -34.68 39.95 -9.06
C ALA A 639 -35.25 40.19 -10.47
N ALA A 640 -34.57 39.70 -11.53
CA ALA A 640 -35.09 39.77 -12.89
C ALA A 640 -36.35 38.92 -13.07
N LYS A 641 -36.35 37.69 -12.55
CA LYS A 641 -37.50 36.78 -12.63
C LYS A 641 -38.68 37.22 -11.77
N GLU A 642 -38.43 37.86 -10.62
CA GLU A 642 -39.48 38.50 -9.82
C GLU A 642 -40.16 39.66 -10.55
N ARG A 643 -39.40 40.47 -11.31
CA ARG A 643 -39.99 41.52 -12.16
C ARG A 643 -40.83 40.93 -13.29
N GLU A 644 -40.35 39.87 -13.95
CA GLU A 644 -41.13 39.16 -14.97
C GLU A 644 -42.43 38.59 -14.39
N GLU A 645 -42.36 37.95 -13.21
CA GLU A 645 -43.54 37.45 -12.48
C GLU A 645 -44.53 38.59 -12.21
N GLN A 646 -44.07 39.73 -11.72
CA GLN A 646 -44.93 40.87 -11.41
C GLN A 646 -45.64 41.42 -12.64
N VAL A 647 -44.91 41.60 -13.76
CA VAL A 647 -45.50 42.08 -15.01
C VAL A 647 -46.55 41.10 -15.54
N ALA A 648 -46.25 39.80 -15.53
CA ALA A 648 -47.17 38.77 -15.99
C ALA A 648 -48.43 38.68 -15.09
N HIS A 649 -48.26 38.86 -13.78
CA HIS A 649 -49.35 38.90 -12.81
C HIS A 649 -50.28 40.11 -13.06
N GLU A 650 -49.71 41.31 -13.23
CA GLU A 650 -50.48 42.52 -13.53
C GLU A 650 -51.26 42.37 -14.84
N LEU A 651 -50.63 41.82 -15.88
CA LEU A 651 -51.27 41.57 -17.17
C LEU A 651 -52.43 40.56 -17.04
N THR A 652 -52.25 39.50 -16.25
CA THR A 652 -53.30 38.52 -15.95
C THR A 652 -54.51 39.17 -15.26
N LEU A 653 -54.27 40.07 -14.31
CA LEU A 653 -55.33 40.77 -13.60
C LEU A 653 -56.11 41.73 -14.51
N LEU A 654 -55.40 42.53 -15.32
CA LEU A 654 -56.00 43.53 -16.20
C LEU A 654 -56.82 42.90 -17.34
N LEU A 655 -56.36 41.77 -17.89
CA LEU A 655 -57.02 41.09 -19.02
C LEU A 655 -58.07 40.07 -18.60
N ARG A 656 -58.43 40.01 -17.30
CA ARG A 656 -59.45 39.07 -16.83
C ARG A 656 -60.80 39.37 -17.49
N ALA A 657 -61.46 38.32 -17.98
CA ALA A 657 -62.66 38.26 -18.84
C ALA A 657 -63.91 39.09 -18.44
N ASN A 658 -63.88 39.87 -17.35
CA ASN A 658 -65.01 40.69 -16.91
C ASN A 658 -64.72 42.20 -16.89
N ALA A 659 -63.51 42.64 -17.20
CA ALA A 659 -63.16 44.07 -17.17
C ALA A 659 -62.97 44.62 -18.59
N PHE A 660 -61.89 44.24 -19.27
CA PHE A 660 -61.51 44.86 -20.53
C PHE A 660 -62.43 44.46 -21.70
N GLU A 661 -62.74 43.18 -21.88
CA GLU A 661 -63.65 42.71 -22.94
C GLU A 661 -65.05 43.31 -22.80
N ARG A 662 -65.58 43.39 -21.56
CA ARG A 662 -66.88 44.02 -21.28
C ARG A 662 -66.86 45.52 -21.57
N TRP A 663 -65.81 46.21 -21.15
CA TRP A 663 -65.65 47.63 -21.43
C TRP A 663 -65.57 47.87 -22.95
N LEU A 664 -64.76 47.09 -23.67
CA LEU A 664 -64.64 47.20 -25.13
C LEU A 664 -65.96 46.95 -25.85
N CYS A 665 -66.72 45.92 -25.46
CA CYS A 665 -68.04 45.64 -26.03
C CYS A 665 -69.07 46.71 -25.70
N ALA A 666 -69.02 47.31 -24.50
CA ALA A 666 -69.92 48.39 -24.11
C ALA A 666 -69.66 49.66 -24.94
N GLU A 667 -68.40 50.03 -25.15
CA GLU A 667 -68.00 51.14 -26.03
C GLU A 667 -68.42 50.87 -27.48
N ALA A 668 -68.18 49.66 -27.99
CA ALA A 668 -68.60 49.29 -29.33
C ALA A 668 -70.13 49.33 -29.50
N LEU A 669 -70.90 48.86 -28.51
CA LEU A 669 -72.36 48.96 -28.54
C LEU A 669 -72.83 50.43 -28.55
N ALA A 670 -72.16 51.31 -27.81
CA ALA A 670 -72.49 52.73 -27.78
C ALA A 670 -72.26 53.42 -29.13
N LEU A 671 -71.11 53.14 -29.76
CA LEU A 671 -70.84 53.59 -31.11
C LEU A 671 -71.88 53.04 -32.09
N LEU A 672 -72.25 51.77 -31.98
CA LEU A 672 -73.19 51.10 -32.89
C LEU A 672 -74.55 51.77 -32.85
N VAL A 673 -75.08 52.00 -31.65
CA VAL A 673 -76.39 52.63 -31.46
C VAL A 673 -76.37 54.07 -31.95
N ALA A 674 -75.27 54.81 -31.75
CA ALA A 674 -75.14 56.17 -32.27
C ALA A 674 -75.21 56.23 -33.80
N GLU A 675 -74.51 55.34 -34.50
CA GLU A 675 -74.54 55.26 -35.97
C GLU A 675 -75.90 54.77 -36.51
N ALA A 676 -76.49 53.77 -35.86
CA ALA A 676 -77.83 53.29 -36.18
C ALA A 676 -78.87 54.40 -35.97
N SER A 677 -78.68 55.24 -34.96
CA SER A 677 -79.58 56.36 -34.67
C SER A 677 -79.60 57.41 -35.80
N VAL A 678 -78.43 57.75 -36.36
CA VAL A 678 -78.33 58.63 -37.54
C VAL A 678 -79.09 58.03 -38.73
N THR A 679 -78.89 56.74 -38.99
CA THR A 679 -79.57 56.04 -40.09
C THR A 679 -81.08 55.97 -39.86
N LEU A 680 -81.52 55.73 -38.62
CA LEU A 680 -82.95 55.70 -38.27
C LEU A 680 -83.60 57.07 -38.42
N SER A 681 -82.88 58.14 -38.04
CA SER A 681 -83.36 59.52 -38.21
C SER A 681 -83.60 59.82 -39.68
N ASP A 682 -82.66 59.46 -40.57
CA ASP A 682 -82.83 59.57 -42.03
C ASP A 682 -84.04 58.76 -42.52
N LEU A 683 -84.15 57.48 -42.12
CA LEU A 683 -85.21 56.56 -42.58
C LEU A 683 -86.61 56.94 -42.09
N SER A 684 -86.72 57.59 -40.93
CA SER A 684 -87.98 57.99 -40.29
C SER A 684 -88.36 59.44 -40.55
N GLY A 685 -87.59 60.17 -41.35
CA GLY A 685 -87.81 61.61 -41.58
C GLY A 685 -87.62 62.46 -40.32
N GLY A 686 -86.75 62.03 -39.42
CA GLY A 686 -86.43 62.68 -38.15
C GLY A 686 -87.30 62.29 -36.96
N GLN A 687 -88.22 61.33 -37.12
CA GLN A 687 -89.18 60.97 -36.06
C GLN A 687 -88.56 60.15 -34.93
N TYR A 688 -87.65 59.22 -35.24
CA TYR A 688 -87.10 58.27 -34.26
C TYR A 688 -85.59 58.39 -34.10
N GLU A 689 -85.13 58.24 -32.87
CA GLU A 689 -83.71 58.20 -32.48
C GLU A 689 -83.47 56.98 -31.58
N LEU A 690 -82.36 56.25 -31.80
CA LEU A 690 -81.96 55.13 -30.94
C LEU A 690 -81.00 55.60 -29.86
N VAL A 691 -81.24 55.17 -28.62
CA VAL A 691 -80.37 55.46 -27.47
C VAL A 691 -80.16 54.22 -26.60
N LEU A 692 -79.06 54.21 -25.85
CA LEU A 692 -78.81 53.17 -24.85
C LEU A 692 -79.34 53.61 -23.48
N GLY A 693 -80.08 52.71 -22.83
CA GLY A 693 -80.45 52.80 -21.42
C GLY A 693 -79.27 52.54 -20.48
N GLU A 694 -79.45 52.87 -19.20
CA GLU A 694 -78.43 52.69 -18.14
C GLU A 694 -77.94 51.24 -17.99
N ARG A 695 -78.76 50.27 -18.42
CA ARG A 695 -78.45 48.83 -18.39
C ARG A 695 -77.99 48.27 -19.74
N GLY A 696 -77.73 49.15 -20.71
CA GLY A 696 -77.35 48.75 -22.07
C GLY A 696 -78.50 48.18 -22.90
N GLU A 697 -79.76 48.49 -22.58
CA GLU A 697 -80.92 48.17 -23.42
C GLU A 697 -81.12 49.23 -24.50
N ILE A 698 -81.56 48.83 -25.70
CA ILE A 698 -81.84 49.77 -26.79
C ILE A 698 -83.25 50.35 -26.59
N GLU A 699 -83.32 51.66 -26.52
CA GLU A 699 -84.55 52.43 -26.37
C GLU A 699 -84.69 53.40 -27.54
N VAL A 700 -85.92 53.83 -27.78
CA VAL A 700 -86.27 54.73 -28.87
C VAL A 700 -86.80 56.02 -28.27
N ILE A 701 -86.32 57.15 -28.78
CA ILE A 701 -86.88 58.48 -28.51
C ILE A 701 -87.80 58.82 -29.69
N ASP A 702 -89.06 59.10 -29.38
CA ASP A 702 -90.08 59.52 -30.37
C ASP A 702 -90.23 61.05 -30.33
N HIS A 703 -89.73 61.71 -31.37
CA HIS A 703 -89.76 63.17 -31.49
C HIS A 703 -91.16 63.71 -31.83
N ALA A 704 -92.05 62.88 -32.37
CA ALA A 704 -93.45 63.28 -32.60
C ALA A 704 -94.25 63.34 -31.28
N GLU A 705 -93.87 62.55 -30.28
CA GLU A 705 -94.47 62.52 -28.94
C GLU A 705 -93.63 63.32 -27.91
N ALA A 706 -93.16 64.51 -28.28
CA ALA A 706 -92.39 65.42 -27.41
C ALA A 706 -91.11 64.79 -26.80
N GLY A 707 -90.47 63.86 -27.52
CA GLY A 707 -89.25 63.18 -27.08
C GLY A 707 -89.48 62.04 -26.08
N LEU A 708 -90.66 61.38 -26.14
CA LEU A 708 -90.96 60.24 -25.28
C LEU A 708 -89.93 59.13 -25.49
N ARG A 709 -89.28 58.72 -24.39
CA ARG A 709 -88.35 57.59 -24.36
C ARG A 709 -89.09 56.32 -24.00
N ARG A 710 -89.06 55.32 -24.88
CA ARG A 710 -89.75 54.03 -24.70
C ARG A 710 -88.90 52.85 -25.17
N SER A 711 -89.26 51.65 -24.69
CA SER A 711 -88.58 50.43 -25.12
C SER A 711 -88.80 50.21 -26.62
N ALA A 712 -87.76 49.77 -27.32
CA ALA A 712 -87.88 49.45 -28.74
C ALA A 712 -88.87 48.29 -29.04
N ARG A 713 -89.34 47.57 -28.01
CA ARG A 713 -90.39 46.55 -28.10
C ARG A 713 -91.80 47.11 -28.33
N THR A 714 -92.00 48.41 -28.13
CA THR A 714 -93.32 49.04 -28.29
C THR A 714 -93.54 49.64 -29.68
N LEU A 715 -92.58 49.49 -30.59
CA LEU A 715 -92.66 50.00 -31.96
C LEU A 715 -93.71 49.26 -32.78
N SER A 716 -94.35 49.97 -33.73
CA SER A 716 -95.24 49.35 -34.71
C SER A 716 -94.47 48.48 -35.72
N GLY A 717 -95.18 47.71 -36.55
CA GLY A 717 -94.54 46.82 -37.53
C GLY A 717 -93.62 47.54 -38.54
N GLY A 718 -94.01 48.73 -39.01
CA GLY A 718 -93.19 49.55 -39.91
C GLY A 718 -92.02 50.26 -39.21
N GLU A 719 -92.23 50.73 -37.98
CA GLU A 719 -91.20 51.39 -37.17
C GLU A 719 -90.10 50.41 -36.73
N THR A 720 -90.53 49.21 -36.31
CA THR A 720 -89.61 48.11 -35.97
C THR A 720 -88.75 47.74 -37.17
N PHE A 721 -89.32 47.78 -38.38
CA PHE A 721 -88.58 47.53 -39.61
C PHE A 721 -87.51 48.60 -39.87
N GLN A 722 -87.83 49.89 -39.74
CA GLN A 722 -86.86 50.97 -39.89
C GLN A 722 -85.74 50.89 -38.84
N ALA A 723 -86.08 50.65 -37.56
CA ALA A 723 -85.10 50.56 -36.47
C ALA A 723 -84.17 49.35 -36.63
N ALA A 724 -84.71 48.19 -37.01
CA ALA A 724 -83.92 46.99 -37.29
C ALA A 724 -83.00 47.17 -38.50
N LEU A 725 -83.51 47.78 -39.59
CA LEU A 725 -82.72 48.08 -40.78
C LEU A 725 -81.57 49.03 -40.44
N ALA A 726 -81.84 50.09 -39.69
CA ALA A 726 -80.81 51.04 -39.26
C ALA A 726 -79.71 50.38 -38.42
N LEU A 727 -80.07 49.48 -37.50
CA LEU A 727 -79.11 48.71 -36.70
C LEU A 727 -78.31 47.70 -37.54
N ALA A 728 -78.95 46.99 -38.47
CA ALA A 728 -78.26 46.04 -39.34
C ALA A 728 -77.23 46.74 -40.26
N LEU A 729 -77.60 47.92 -40.77
CA LEU A 729 -76.72 48.76 -41.58
C LEU A 729 -75.53 49.32 -40.78
N ALA A 730 -75.80 49.84 -39.59
CA ALA A 730 -74.77 50.30 -38.67
C ALA A 730 -73.84 49.17 -38.23
N LEU A 731 -74.38 47.97 -37.96
CA LEU A 731 -73.58 46.81 -37.58
C LEU A 731 -72.65 46.38 -38.71
N SER A 732 -73.18 46.27 -39.93
CA SER A 732 -72.36 46.00 -41.11
C SER A 732 -71.27 47.05 -41.33
N SER A 733 -71.52 48.31 -40.95
CA SER A 733 -70.57 49.42 -41.09
C SER A 733 -69.47 49.41 -40.03
N GLN A 734 -69.88 49.29 -38.77
CA GLN A 734 -68.98 49.45 -37.66
C GLN A 734 -68.07 48.23 -37.46
N VAL A 735 -68.54 47.04 -37.85
CA VAL A 735 -67.72 45.82 -37.88
C VAL A 735 -66.55 45.97 -38.85
N ALA A 736 -66.72 46.67 -39.98
CA ALA A 736 -65.62 46.95 -40.89
C ALA A 736 -64.58 47.93 -40.31
N GLY A 737 -65.00 48.83 -39.41
CA GLY A 737 -64.12 49.82 -38.78
C GLY A 737 -63.47 49.38 -37.47
N LEU A 738 -64.12 48.50 -36.69
CA LEU A 738 -63.68 48.08 -35.35
C LEU A 738 -62.99 46.71 -35.30
N ALA A 739 -63.17 45.85 -36.31
CA ALA A 739 -62.52 44.54 -36.33
C ALA A 739 -61.00 44.68 -36.53
N ALA A 740 -60.21 44.14 -35.59
CA ALA A 740 -58.74 44.17 -35.65
C ALA A 740 -58.18 43.31 -36.81
N THR A 741 -58.98 42.38 -37.34
CA THR A 741 -58.62 41.51 -38.45
C THR A 741 -59.61 41.69 -39.61
N ALA A 742 -59.09 41.83 -40.83
CA ALA A 742 -59.88 41.90 -42.08
C ALA A 742 -60.74 40.64 -42.35
N ALA A 743 -60.67 39.64 -41.47
CA ALA A 743 -61.35 38.35 -41.56
C ALA A 743 -62.88 38.42 -41.39
N ARG A 744 -63.42 39.50 -40.81
CA ARG A 744 -64.83 39.57 -40.35
C ARG A 744 -65.68 40.64 -41.05
N SER A 745 -65.33 41.06 -42.27
CA SER A 745 -66.10 42.08 -43.01
C SER A 745 -67.46 41.56 -43.53
N LEU A 746 -68.51 42.33 -43.28
CA LEU A 746 -69.88 42.06 -43.74
C LEU A 746 -70.15 42.73 -45.09
N ASP A 747 -69.67 42.10 -46.15
CA ASP A 747 -69.72 42.66 -47.52
C ASP A 747 -71.05 42.43 -48.26
N SER A 748 -72.03 41.76 -47.66
CA SER A 748 -73.37 41.59 -48.23
C SER A 748 -74.48 41.66 -47.19
N ILE A 749 -75.66 42.13 -47.61
CA ILE A 749 -76.91 42.16 -46.83
C ILE A 749 -78.06 41.73 -47.74
N PHE A 750 -78.88 40.80 -47.27
CA PHE A 750 -80.10 40.31 -47.92
C PHE A 750 -81.33 40.61 -47.07
N LEU A 751 -82.28 41.34 -47.64
CA LEU A 751 -83.51 41.79 -46.97
C LEU A 751 -84.70 41.01 -47.53
N ASP A 752 -85.31 40.11 -46.75
CA ASP A 752 -86.40 39.24 -47.21
C ASP A 752 -87.78 39.75 -46.75
N GLU A 753 -88.39 40.67 -47.52
CA GLU A 753 -89.75 41.24 -47.40
C GLU A 753 -90.18 41.85 -46.03
N GLY A 754 -90.86 43.00 -46.10
CA GLY A 754 -91.28 43.85 -44.97
C GLY A 754 -91.70 45.26 -45.44
N PHE A 755 -91.33 45.59 -46.68
CA PHE A 755 -91.69 46.81 -47.38
C PHE A 755 -93.20 46.99 -47.64
N GLY A 756 -93.98 45.90 -47.62
CA GLY A 756 -95.43 45.94 -47.87
C GLY A 756 -96.26 46.48 -46.70
N THR A 757 -95.68 46.57 -45.50
CA THR A 757 -96.31 47.20 -44.33
C THR A 757 -95.98 48.69 -44.20
N LEU A 758 -95.14 49.22 -45.11
CA LEU A 758 -94.77 50.63 -45.14
C LEU A 758 -95.79 51.40 -46.00
N ASP A 759 -96.06 52.64 -45.61
CA ASP A 759 -96.79 53.57 -46.47
C ASP A 759 -95.91 54.00 -47.68
N PRO A 760 -96.51 54.50 -48.78
CA PRO A 760 -95.77 54.86 -49.97
C PRO A 760 -94.66 55.91 -49.78
N ALA A 761 -94.81 56.86 -48.83
CA ALA A 761 -93.81 57.90 -48.59
C ALA A 761 -92.60 57.35 -47.83
N THR A 762 -92.86 56.50 -46.84
CA THR A 762 -91.80 55.76 -46.13
C THR A 762 -91.06 54.82 -47.07
N LEU A 763 -91.79 54.09 -47.93
CA LEU A 763 -91.19 53.17 -48.91
C LEU A 763 -90.20 53.89 -49.84
N ASP A 764 -90.53 55.09 -50.30
CA ASP A 764 -89.68 55.91 -51.16
C ASP A 764 -88.39 56.36 -50.48
N THR A 765 -88.49 56.71 -49.20
CA THR A 765 -87.34 57.09 -48.35
C THR A 765 -86.41 55.90 -48.11
N VAL A 766 -86.97 54.73 -47.80
CA VAL A 766 -86.19 53.49 -47.63
C VAL A 766 -85.50 53.09 -48.95
N ALA A 767 -86.20 53.15 -50.07
CA ALA A 767 -85.64 52.83 -51.39
C ALA A 767 -84.45 53.74 -51.75
N THR A 768 -84.60 55.06 -51.56
CA THR A 768 -83.53 56.05 -51.79
C THR A 768 -82.32 55.80 -50.89
N THR A 769 -82.56 55.40 -49.65
CA THR A 769 -81.48 55.09 -48.70
C THR A 769 -80.72 53.82 -49.11
N LEU A 770 -81.43 52.78 -49.54
CA LEU A 770 -80.81 51.54 -50.04
C LEU A 770 -80.01 51.77 -51.32
N GLU A 771 -80.49 52.61 -52.23
CA GLU A 771 -79.74 53.03 -53.43
C GLU A 771 -78.45 53.76 -53.08
N ARG A 772 -78.52 54.75 -52.16
CA ARG A 772 -77.34 55.50 -51.70
C ARG A 772 -76.30 54.58 -51.08
N LEU A 773 -76.75 53.59 -50.31
CA LEU A 773 -75.88 52.61 -49.66
C LEU A 773 -75.21 51.68 -50.68
N ALA A 774 -75.94 51.22 -51.69
CA ALA A 774 -75.38 50.35 -52.71
C ALA A 774 -74.47 51.09 -53.71
N ALA A 775 -74.70 52.39 -53.94
CA ALA A 775 -73.86 53.23 -54.80
C ALA A 775 -72.44 53.48 -54.25
N GLY A 776 -72.21 53.21 -52.96
CA GLY A 776 -70.90 53.34 -52.31
C GLY A 776 -69.87 52.28 -52.71
N ASN A 777 -70.22 51.28 -53.55
CA ASN A 777 -69.38 50.15 -54.00
C ASN A 777 -68.75 49.26 -52.91
N ASP A 778 -69.00 49.53 -51.63
CA ASP A 778 -68.42 48.77 -50.52
C ASP A 778 -69.23 47.52 -50.15
N ARG A 779 -70.49 47.38 -50.59
CA ARG A 779 -71.41 46.30 -50.13
C ARG A 779 -72.42 45.87 -51.18
N MET A 780 -72.74 44.58 -51.18
CA MET A 780 -73.82 43.99 -51.97
C MET A 780 -75.14 44.02 -51.19
N VAL A 781 -76.16 44.67 -51.73
CA VAL A 781 -77.52 44.73 -51.17
C VAL A 781 -78.49 43.95 -52.04
N GLY A 782 -79.05 42.88 -51.48
CA GLY A 782 -80.10 42.08 -52.12
C GLY A 782 -81.46 42.29 -51.45
N VAL A 783 -82.49 42.61 -52.22
CA VAL A 783 -83.84 42.86 -51.71
C VAL A 783 -84.81 41.83 -52.27
N VAL A 784 -85.54 41.11 -51.43
CA VAL A 784 -86.69 40.29 -51.85
C VAL A 784 -87.94 41.13 -51.70
N THR A 785 -88.67 41.35 -52.79
CA THR A 785 -89.89 42.17 -52.76
C THR A 785 -90.93 41.71 -53.78
N HIS A 786 -92.20 41.85 -53.42
CA HIS A 786 -93.34 41.75 -54.33
C HIS A 786 -93.93 43.11 -54.70
N VAL A 787 -93.37 44.20 -54.15
CA VAL A 787 -93.84 45.59 -54.36
C VAL A 787 -93.22 46.15 -55.65
N PRO A 788 -94.02 46.43 -56.69
CA PRO A 788 -93.49 46.90 -57.98
C PRO A 788 -92.70 48.21 -57.87
N ALA A 789 -93.17 49.15 -57.04
CA ALA A 789 -92.55 50.46 -56.84
C ALA A 789 -91.10 50.38 -56.33
N LEU A 790 -90.77 49.36 -55.53
CA LEU A 790 -89.39 49.13 -55.10
C LEU A 790 -88.60 48.36 -56.15
N ALA A 791 -89.22 47.37 -56.80
CA ALA A 791 -88.58 46.56 -57.83
C ALA A 791 -88.08 47.40 -59.02
N ASP A 792 -88.89 48.34 -59.51
CA ASP A 792 -88.55 49.18 -60.68
C ASP A 792 -87.39 50.15 -60.43
N ARG A 793 -87.07 50.42 -59.16
CA ARG A 793 -85.96 51.29 -58.74
C ARG A 793 -84.61 50.58 -58.69
N VAL A 794 -84.59 49.25 -58.75
CA VAL A 794 -83.37 48.45 -58.65
C VAL A 794 -82.78 48.16 -60.04
N PRO A 795 -81.46 48.35 -60.25
CA PRO A 795 -80.84 48.23 -61.57
C PRO A 795 -80.78 46.78 -62.09
N VAL A 796 -80.64 45.80 -61.20
CA VAL A 796 -80.65 44.38 -61.56
C VAL A 796 -81.82 43.67 -60.89
N ARG A 797 -82.65 43.01 -61.69
CA ARG A 797 -83.81 42.25 -61.20
C ARG A 797 -83.68 40.78 -61.58
N PHE A 798 -83.93 39.92 -60.60
CA PHE A 798 -84.07 38.49 -60.80
C PHE A 798 -85.54 38.14 -60.65
N GLU A 799 -86.23 38.03 -61.79
CA GLU A 799 -87.65 37.71 -61.85
C GLU A 799 -87.84 36.20 -61.65
N VAL A 800 -88.53 35.84 -60.58
CA VAL A 800 -88.85 34.46 -60.23
C VAL A 800 -90.31 34.20 -60.59
N SER A 801 -90.51 33.31 -61.54
CA SER A 801 -91.83 32.83 -61.97
C SER A 801 -92.00 31.37 -61.57
N ARG A 802 -93.24 30.88 -61.50
CA ARG A 802 -93.52 29.48 -61.16
C ARG A 802 -94.52 28.89 -62.14
N ASP A 803 -94.20 27.72 -62.67
CA ASP A 803 -95.07 26.93 -63.54
C ASP A 803 -95.23 25.49 -63.01
N GLY A 804 -95.78 24.60 -63.85
CA GLY A 804 -95.97 23.18 -63.51
C GLY A 804 -94.68 22.37 -63.36
N GLN A 805 -93.57 22.83 -63.93
CA GLN A 805 -92.25 22.19 -63.85
C GLN A 805 -91.43 22.69 -62.66
N GLY A 806 -91.69 23.90 -62.16
CA GLY A 806 -91.02 24.40 -60.96
C GLY A 806 -90.97 25.92 -60.90
N SER A 807 -90.02 26.43 -60.12
CA SER A 807 -89.65 27.85 -60.13
C SER A 807 -88.58 28.09 -61.16
N HIS A 808 -88.70 29.17 -61.92
CA HIS A 808 -87.76 29.61 -62.94
C HIS A 808 -87.30 31.02 -62.61
N LEU A 809 -86.02 31.31 -62.85
CA LEU A 809 -85.44 32.62 -62.59
C LEU A 809 -84.87 33.21 -63.88
N ARG A 810 -85.24 34.46 -64.16
CA ARG A 810 -84.73 35.23 -65.28
C ARG A 810 -84.06 36.50 -64.78
N ARG A 811 -82.82 36.74 -65.22
CA ARG A 811 -82.13 38.02 -64.99
C ARG A 811 -82.65 39.07 -65.98
N VAL A 812 -83.07 40.20 -65.44
CA VAL A 812 -83.52 41.40 -66.16
C VAL A 812 -82.63 42.55 -65.70
N VAL A 813 -81.99 43.23 -66.66
CA VAL A 813 -81.15 44.40 -66.38
C VAL A 813 -81.90 45.62 -66.89
N SER A 814 -82.11 46.60 -65.99
CA SER A 814 -82.86 47.84 -66.22
C SER A 814 -82.08 48.85 -67.02
#